data_AF-A0A5B0E0E0-F1
#
_entry.id   AF-A0A5B0E0E0-F1
#
_cell.length_a   1.000
_cell.length_b   1.000
_cell.length_c   1.000
_cell.angle_alpha   90.00
_cell.angle_beta   90.00
_cell.angle_gamma   90.00
#
_symmetry.space_group_name_H-M   'P 1'
#
loop_
_entity.id
_entity.type
_entity.pdbx_description
1 polymer ?
#
loop_
_entity_poly.entity_id
_entity_poly.type
_entity_poly.pdbx_seq_one_letter_code
_entity_poly.pdbx_strand_id
1 'polypeptide(L)'
;MSEKQGPPLHLPETNVRGEHGYLEIPTIYVGKQPKPGNNPKGGGFRVPPTRPGGMGSGITHNEGLRRETRDNIFATEKSEKNGYETKSRNLQALTEAELANVRVQYPAAGSTTAQAYQHELNIRNILTQQKTAELYTQTALANAFYGESPLNKTTGEYLVKAKSLERIVKPFGPVYSSWVKSYKAAYSAKLLTEQIQLLNNQHIHVQNLLAVAHAQEQRQQAADQEARRIAAEQARLAAEQQAQRMAAEEARIKAEAEAREQARLAALAEAEQLAAELARIAAEAAARYIAAEQARVEAEAEVQRQAEQLRFERQQEEEQAREHRRQQAHLEEQAEAQWQAEQARLKAQWQAETEARWESSTFANAGSMAAFGPTFTGTLGNFGTSPATSLALRTALRVAVSAAIAALATAAAPVLVGFAALLAPSRLGSGDLFSVSVPLSELAPDSTADLYELAASGGEIDLPVRLGSRTIGSRVEIVVVATDGVTVPASVPVRLAHFDARKNVYVSGSTVSNGPIITWTPLAEPQDPSTEFPLIDTDLPIYEGATVTPDTGRIDPFPELDRYGFGGFITVFPIDSGIPPTFTMFRDRRQDPGVASGAGQPVSGNWLGAASTGEGAPIPMQIADKFRGREFSSFKAFRRAFWKAMGDDDSLSGQFTKLRRMDMKHRLAPAALPQDQVGRRIKYEIHHINPIGAGGEVYDMDNLRVMTPKLHISTHSNIKGE
;
A
#
# COMPACT_ATOMS: atom_id res chain seq x y z
N MET A 1 -4.12 30.28 49.99
CA MET A 1 -2.69 30.65 50.09
C MET A 1 -2.26 31.24 48.75
N SER A 2 -1.47 32.31 48.83
CA SER A 2 -1.09 33.28 47.80
C SER A 2 -0.89 32.81 46.36
N GLU A 3 -1.38 33.67 45.45
CA GLU A 3 -0.85 33.90 44.12
C GLU A 3 0.67 34.10 44.13
N LYS A 4 1.38 33.45 43.20
CA LYS A 4 2.64 33.95 42.66
C LYS A 4 2.57 33.89 41.13
N GLN A 5 2.39 35.06 40.55
CA GLN A 5 2.58 35.33 39.12
C GLN A 5 4.08 35.24 38.77
N GLY A 6 4.39 34.50 37.70
CA GLY A 6 5.66 34.56 36.96
C GLY A 6 5.42 35.17 35.57
N PRO A 7 6.45 35.74 34.91
CA PRO A 7 6.32 36.89 34.02
C PRO A 7 5.80 36.56 32.61
N PRO A 8 5.14 37.52 31.91
CA PRO A 8 4.76 37.36 30.52
C PRO A 8 5.96 37.59 29.60
N LEU A 9 6.24 36.65 28.72
CA LEU A 9 7.25 36.79 27.67
C LEU A 9 6.60 37.32 26.38
N HIS A 10 7.13 38.47 25.97
CA HIS A 10 6.80 39.33 24.83
C HIS A 10 6.48 38.63 23.51
N LEU A 11 5.36 39.05 22.91
CA LEU A 11 5.17 39.08 21.46
C LEU A 11 5.70 40.43 20.93
N PRO A 12 6.43 40.48 19.79
CA PRO A 12 6.80 41.76 19.19
C PRO A 12 5.58 42.44 18.56
N GLU A 13 5.56 43.76 18.70
CA GLU A 13 4.45 44.68 18.42
C GLU A 13 4.06 44.77 16.94
N THR A 14 2.76 44.64 16.67
CA THR A 14 2.12 45.19 15.47
C THR A 14 2.03 46.70 15.62
N ASN A 15 2.89 47.46 14.95
CA ASN A 15 2.72 48.91 14.85
C ASN A 15 1.94 49.24 13.56
N VAL A 16 0.66 49.54 13.75
CA VAL A 16 -0.22 50.15 12.75
C VAL A 16 -0.36 51.62 13.13
N ARG A 17 0.26 52.54 12.37
CA ARG A 17 -0.25 53.92 12.16
C ARG A 17 0.55 54.71 11.11
N GLY A 18 -0.18 55.21 10.10
CA GLY A 18 0.18 56.30 9.17
C GLY A 18 1.22 55.92 8.11
N GLU A 19 1.12 56.24 6.82
CA GLU A 19 0.41 57.33 6.14
C GLU A 19 0.17 56.93 4.66
N HIS A 20 -0.72 57.67 4.01
CA HIS A 20 -1.17 57.53 2.63
C HIS A 20 -0.06 57.16 1.61
N GLY A 21 -0.24 56.03 0.91
CA GLY A 21 0.56 55.64 -0.24
C GLY A 21 -0.24 54.73 -1.16
N TYR A 22 -0.84 55.31 -2.20
CA TYR A 22 -1.36 54.54 -3.33
C TYR A 22 -0.19 53.85 -4.03
N LEU A 23 -0.17 52.52 -4.05
CA LEU A 23 0.73 51.72 -4.88
C LEU A 23 -0.06 51.21 -6.08
N GLU A 24 0.31 51.72 -7.25
CA GLU A 24 -0.20 51.29 -8.55
C GLU A 24 0.06 49.79 -8.76
N ILE A 25 -1.03 49.07 -9.01
CA ILE A 25 -1.04 47.71 -9.54
C ILE A 25 -0.93 47.84 -11.07
N PRO A 26 0.00 47.17 -11.77
CA PRO A 26 -0.12 47.07 -13.22
C PRO A 26 -1.21 46.05 -13.57
N THR A 27 -2.43 46.56 -13.78
CA THR A 27 -3.51 45.87 -14.50
C THR A 27 -3.08 45.55 -15.93
N ILE A 28 -3.30 44.30 -16.33
CA ILE A 28 -3.25 43.86 -17.73
C ILE A 28 -4.39 44.59 -18.47
N TYR A 29 -4.06 45.54 -19.36
CA TYR A 29 -5.04 46.21 -20.23
C TYR A 29 -4.78 45.86 -21.70
N VAL A 30 -5.75 45.21 -22.32
CA VAL A 30 -5.88 45.08 -23.78
C VAL A 30 -6.79 46.21 -24.25
N GLY A 31 -6.24 47.23 -24.91
CA GLY A 31 -7.05 48.29 -25.53
C GLY A 31 -6.25 49.51 -26.05
N LYS A 32 -6.45 49.79 -27.35
CA LYS A 32 -6.04 50.89 -28.25
C LYS A 32 -5.04 51.98 -27.77
N GLN A 33 -4.03 52.21 -28.62
CA GLN A 33 -2.97 53.24 -28.57
C GLN A 33 -3.47 54.67 -28.23
N PRO A 34 -2.77 55.41 -27.35
CA PRO A 34 -2.87 56.86 -27.24
C PRO A 34 -1.81 57.60 -28.09
N LYS A 35 -2.16 58.80 -28.56
CA LYS A 35 -1.33 59.74 -29.33
C LYS A 35 -0.25 60.42 -28.44
N PRO A 36 0.85 60.95 -29.01
CA PRO A 36 2.00 61.45 -28.25
C PRO A 36 1.74 62.84 -27.66
N GLY A 37 1.95 62.98 -26.34
CA GLY A 37 1.94 64.25 -25.62
C GLY A 37 3.34 64.66 -25.16
N ASN A 38 3.63 65.95 -25.29
CA ASN A 38 4.93 66.62 -25.11
C ASN A 38 5.53 66.50 -23.71
N ASN A 39 6.84 66.26 -23.65
CA ASN A 39 7.68 66.46 -22.46
C ASN A 39 8.56 67.73 -22.63
N PRO A 40 8.64 68.64 -21.64
CA PRO A 40 9.56 69.76 -21.64
C PRO A 40 10.86 69.49 -20.86
N LYS A 41 12.00 69.80 -21.51
CA LYS A 41 13.33 70.29 -21.05
C LYS A 41 14.09 69.49 -19.96
N GLY A 42 15.39 69.21 -20.08
CA GLY A 42 16.38 69.70 -21.03
C GLY A 42 17.79 69.14 -20.75
N GLY A 43 18.71 69.39 -21.68
CA GLY A 43 20.11 68.99 -21.61
C GLY A 43 20.76 69.06 -22.99
N GLY A 44 20.87 70.27 -23.54
CA GLY A 44 21.46 70.48 -24.86
C GLY A 44 22.97 70.22 -24.86
N PHE A 45 23.42 69.28 -25.68
CA PHE A 45 24.78 69.27 -26.21
C PHE A 45 24.68 69.65 -27.70
N ARG A 46 25.17 70.84 -28.04
CA ARG A 46 25.31 71.28 -29.44
C ARG A 46 26.42 70.47 -30.09
N VAL A 47 26.10 69.77 -31.18
CA VAL A 47 27.11 69.33 -32.15
C VAL A 47 27.62 70.58 -32.88
N PRO A 48 28.93 70.85 -32.95
CA PRO A 48 29.44 71.97 -33.72
C PRO A 48 29.31 71.66 -35.23
N PRO A 49 29.08 72.67 -36.10
CA PRO A 49 29.08 72.45 -37.53
C PRO A 49 30.48 72.04 -38.01
N THR A 50 30.53 71.03 -38.86
CA THR A 50 31.73 70.55 -39.53
C THR A 50 32.43 71.69 -40.27
N ARG A 51 33.67 71.98 -39.88
CA ARG A 51 34.60 72.83 -40.63
C ARG A 51 35.08 72.06 -41.88
N PRO A 52 35.03 72.64 -43.09
CA PRO A 52 35.55 72.00 -44.29
C PRO A 52 37.07 72.20 -44.35
N GLY A 53 37.82 71.09 -44.34
CA GLY A 53 39.27 71.09 -44.53
C GLY A 53 40.03 70.31 -43.45
N GLY A 54 40.34 69.05 -43.74
CA GLY A 54 41.22 68.21 -42.92
C GLY A 54 41.08 66.73 -43.27
N MET A 55 42.02 66.19 -44.03
CA MET A 55 42.13 64.76 -44.32
C MET A 55 42.31 63.94 -43.03
N GLY A 56 41.59 62.82 -42.90
CA GLY A 56 42.01 61.70 -42.04
C GLY A 56 41.04 61.26 -40.94
N SER A 57 39.95 60.58 -41.33
CA SER A 57 39.53 59.26 -40.79
C SER A 57 38.12 58.97 -41.31
N GLY A 58 38.04 58.29 -42.45
CA GLY A 58 36.78 57.98 -43.11
C GLY A 58 36.01 56.89 -42.38
N ILE A 59 35.34 57.22 -41.28
CA ILE A 59 34.27 56.37 -40.73
C ILE A 59 33.13 56.42 -41.73
N THR A 60 32.89 55.32 -42.43
CA THR A 60 31.74 55.21 -43.34
C THR A 60 30.44 55.44 -42.55
N HIS A 61 29.37 55.97 -43.18
CA HIS A 61 28.05 56.13 -42.51
C HIS A 61 27.61 54.84 -41.79
N ASN A 62 27.95 53.68 -42.36
CA ASN A 62 27.69 52.35 -41.78
C ASN A 62 28.55 52.03 -40.54
N GLU A 63 29.79 52.51 -40.43
CA GLU A 63 30.60 52.35 -39.21
C GLU A 63 30.11 53.26 -38.08
N GLY A 64 29.64 54.47 -38.40
CA GLY A 64 29.00 55.37 -37.42
C GLY A 64 27.78 54.71 -36.76
N LEU A 65 26.87 54.15 -37.58
CA LEU A 65 25.69 53.42 -37.11
C LEU A 65 26.05 52.18 -36.28
N ARG A 66 27.12 51.46 -36.65
CA ARG A 66 27.61 50.30 -35.88
C ARG A 66 28.15 50.70 -34.51
N ARG A 67 28.89 51.80 -34.42
CA ARG A 67 29.41 52.32 -33.15
C ARG A 67 28.26 52.72 -32.21
N GLU A 68 27.30 53.47 -32.72
CA GLU A 68 26.10 53.87 -31.97
C GLU A 68 25.28 52.66 -31.50
N THR A 69 25.10 51.65 -32.37
CA THR A 69 24.44 50.39 -31.99
C THR A 69 25.18 49.67 -30.86
N ARG A 70 26.52 49.68 -30.87
CA ARG A 70 27.34 49.07 -29.84
C ARG A 70 27.16 49.78 -28.49
N ASP A 71 27.18 51.11 -28.49
CA ASP A 71 26.99 51.92 -27.28
C ASP A 71 25.59 51.71 -26.68
N ASN A 72 24.55 51.60 -27.52
CA ASN A 72 23.17 51.33 -27.09
C ASN A 72 22.98 49.93 -26.50
N ILE A 73 23.69 48.93 -27.02
CA ILE A 73 23.72 47.57 -26.45
C ILE A 73 24.33 47.62 -25.06
N PHE A 74 25.53 48.18 -24.91
CA PHE A 74 26.20 48.30 -23.61
C PHE A 74 25.35 49.05 -22.57
N ALA A 75 24.68 50.14 -22.98
CA ALA A 75 23.79 50.88 -22.09
C ALA A 75 22.60 50.03 -21.62
N THR A 76 22.03 49.22 -22.51
CA THR A 76 20.92 48.31 -22.18
C THR A 76 21.37 47.19 -21.26
N GLU A 77 22.48 46.52 -21.60
CA GLU A 77 23.05 45.45 -20.78
C GLU A 77 23.31 45.91 -19.35
N LYS A 78 23.91 47.10 -19.22
CA LYS A 78 24.17 47.73 -17.91
C LYS A 78 22.88 48.04 -17.15
N SER A 79 21.88 48.60 -17.82
CA SER A 79 20.59 48.95 -17.20
C SER A 79 19.86 47.71 -16.68
N GLU A 80 19.70 46.68 -17.52
CA GLU A 80 18.99 45.46 -17.15
C GLU A 80 19.73 44.68 -16.06
N LYS A 81 21.07 44.61 -16.13
CA LYS A 81 21.89 44.00 -15.09
C LYS A 81 21.71 44.68 -13.73
N ASN A 82 21.78 46.02 -13.68
CA ASN A 82 21.58 46.78 -12.45
C ASN A 82 20.16 46.58 -11.87
N GLY A 83 19.15 46.52 -12.74
CA GLY A 83 17.77 46.22 -12.36
C GLY A 83 17.62 44.84 -11.72
N TYR A 84 18.21 43.83 -12.35
CA TYR A 84 18.27 42.47 -11.80
C TYR A 84 19.01 42.41 -10.46
N GLU A 85 20.19 43.02 -10.34
CA GLU A 85 20.99 43.02 -9.09
C GLU A 85 20.24 43.71 -7.93
N THR A 86 19.40 44.68 -8.23
CA THR A 86 18.55 45.34 -7.23
C THR A 86 17.41 44.42 -6.77
N LYS A 87 16.74 43.75 -7.72
CA LYS A 87 15.66 42.80 -7.39
C LYS A 87 16.18 41.55 -6.69
N SER A 88 17.33 41.03 -7.10
CA SER A 88 17.98 39.86 -6.48
C SER A 88 18.38 40.15 -5.02
N ARG A 89 18.90 41.35 -4.71
CA ARG A 89 19.16 41.77 -3.31
C ARG A 89 17.90 41.85 -2.44
N ASN A 90 16.76 42.18 -3.04
CA ASN A 90 15.48 42.33 -2.35
C ASN A 90 14.55 41.11 -2.52
N LEU A 91 15.09 39.98 -3.01
CA LEU A 91 14.32 38.81 -3.43
C LEU A 91 13.43 38.27 -2.30
N GLN A 92 13.93 38.25 -1.07
CA GLN A 92 13.17 37.77 0.08
C GLN A 92 11.93 38.63 0.36
N ALA A 93 12.08 39.95 0.41
CA ALA A 93 10.96 40.86 0.67
C ALA A 93 9.91 40.81 -0.46
N LEU A 94 10.37 40.71 -1.72
CA LEU A 94 9.48 40.57 -2.87
C LEU A 94 8.69 39.25 -2.81
N THR A 95 9.35 38.16 -2.44
CA THR A 95 8.70 36.83 -2.32
C THR A 95 7.67 36.81 -1.21
N GLU A 96 7.96 37.42 -0.06
CA GLU A 96 6.98 37.49 1.05
C GLU A 96 5.75 38.35 0.70
N ALA A 97 5.93 39.44 -0.06
CA ALA A 97 4.82 40.25 -0.54
C ALA A 97 3.90 39.44 -1.48
N GLU A 98 4.48 38.62 -2.36
CA GLU A 98 3.70 37.74 -3.24
C GLU A 98 3.00 36.61 -2.48
N LEU A 99 3.68 36.00 -1.49
CA LEU A 99 3.05 35.02 -0.59
C LEU A 99 1.89 35.64 0.18
N ALA A 100 2.01 36.88 0.64
CA ALA A 100 0.91 37.60 1.29
C ALA A 100 -0.31 37.77 0.36
N ASN A 101 -0.08 38.08 -0.92
CA ASN A 101 -1.17 38.16 -1.90
C ASN A 101 -1.88 36.81 -2.09
N VAL A 102 -1.12 35.70 -2.12
CA VAL A 102 -1.71 34.36 -2.24
C VAL A 102 -2.50 34.00 -0.98
N ARG A 103 -2.04 34.36 0.24
CA ARG A 103 -2.80 34.17 1.49
C ARG A 103 -4.14 34.90 1.51
N VAL A 104 -4.21 36.09 0.89
CA VAL A 104 -5.48 36.83 0.77
C VAL A 104 -6.47 36.11 -0.15
N GLN A 105 -5.98 35.42 -1.17
CA GLN A 105 -6.81 34.65 -2.10
C GLN A 105 -7.28 33.32 -1.50
N TYR A 106 -6.47 32.71 -0.63
CA TYR A 106 -6.75 31.43 0.01
C TYR A 106 -6.64 31.60 1.53
N PRO A 107 -7.73 31.93 2.24
CA PRO A 107 -7.70 32.07 3.69
C PRO A 107 -7.57 30.71 4.41
N ALA A 108 -6.94 30.71 5.58
CA ALA A 108 -6.80 29.51 6.41
C ALA A 108 -8.13 29.14 7.10
N ALA A 109 -8.52 27.86 7.02
CA ALA A 109 -9.77 27.36 7.61
C ALA A 109 -9.61 26.64 8.98
N GLY A 110 -8.36 26.41 9.42
CA GLY A 110 -8.05 25.54 10.57
C GLY A 110 -7.70 26.28 11.87
N SER A 111 -7.90 25.60 13.00
CA SER A 111 -7.62 26.12 14.35
C SER A 111 -6.36 25.53 14.99
N THR A 112 -5.73 24.50 14.38
CA THR A 112 -4.52 23.86 14.94
C THR A 112 -3.23 24.35 14.27
N THR A 113 -2.13 24.26 14.99
CA THR A 113 -0.79 24.64 14.50
C THR A 113 -0.37 23.82 13.29
N ALA A 114 -0.68 22.51 13.26
CA ALA A 114 -0.39 21.67 12.10
C ALA A 114 -1.19 22.09 10.85
N GLN A 115 -2.47 22.45 11.02
CA GLN A 115 -3.29 22.96 9.93
C GLN A 115 -2.76 24.29 9.38
N ALA A 116 -2.26 25.18 10.25
CA ALA A 116 -1.64 26.44 9.84
C ALA A 116 -0.37 26.20 8.99
N TYR A 117 0.51 25.27 9.39
CA TYR A 117 1.70 24.94 8.60
C TYR A 117 1.35 24.22 7.28
N GLN A 118 0.34 23.36 7.27
CA GLN A 118 -0.14 22.73 6.04
C GLN A 118 -0.68 23.77 5.05
N HIS A 119 -1.44 24.75 5.55
CA HIS A 119 -1.92 25.86 4.74
C HIS A 119 -0.75 26.65 4.14
N GLU A 120 0.25 27.00 4.95
CA GLU A 120 1.46 27.71 4.51
C GLU A 120 2.28 26.94 3.46
N LEU A 121 2.29 25.59 3.49
CA LEU A 121 2.87 24.77 2.41
C LEU A 121 2.08 24.88 1.12
N ASN A 122 0.75 24.85 1.19
CA ASN A 122 -0.13 24.97 0.03
C ASN A 122 0.05 26.32 -0.66
N ILE A 123 0.08 27.42 0.12
CA ILE A 123 0.33 28.77 -0.38
C ILE A 123 1.66 28.85 -1.15
N ARG A 124 2.73 28.28 -0.60
CA ARG A 124 4.05 28.26 -1.26
C ARG A 124 4.06 27.43 -2.52
N ASN A 125 3.37 26.28 -2.53
CA ASN A 125 3.25 25.45 -3.72
C ASN A 125 2.53 26.17 -4.88
N ILE A 126 1.44 26.87 -4.57
CA ILE A 126 0.71 27.68 -5.56
C ILE A 126 1.63 28.73 -6.17
N LEU A 127 2.36 29.48 -5.33
CA LEU A 127 3.29 30.50 -5.83
C LEU A 127 4.43 29.88 -6.64
N THR A 128 5.02 28.77 -6.19
CA THR A 128 6.06 28.05 -6.94
C THR A 128 5.56 27.62 -8.32
N GLN A 129 4.33 27.10 -8.44
CA GLN A 129 3.74 26.72 -9.73
C GLN A 129 3.55 27.94 -10.64
N GLN A 130 3.01 29.04 -10.13
CA GLN A 130 2.85 30.30 -10.88
C GLN A 130 4.19 30.81 -11.41
N LYS A 131 5.23 30.83 -10.57
CA LYS A 131 6.58 31.27 -10.94
C LYS A 131 7.27 30.33 -11.90
N THR A 132 6.99 29.03 -11.82
CA THR A 132 7.51 28.04 -12.77
C THR A 132 6.89 28.24 -14.16
N ALA A 133 5.59 28.51 -14.25
CA ALA A 133 4.92 28.84 -15.52
C ALA A 133 5.48 30.15 -16.13
N GLU A 134 5.71 31.17 -15.29
CA GLU A 134 6.34 32.41 -15.71
C GLU A 134 7.78 32.17 -16.21
N LEU A 135 8.55 31.33 -15.51
CA LEU A 135 9.92 30.96 -15.89
C LEU A 135 9.97 30.32 -17.28
N TYR A 136 9.07 29.37 -17.58
CA TYR A 136 9.00 28.77 -18.92
C TYR A 136 8.73 29.81 -20.00
N THR A 137 7.79 30.72 -19.75
CA THR A 137 7.44 31.81 -20.68
C THR A 137 8.65 32.74 -20.92
N GLN A 138 9.31 33.16 -19.84
CA GLN A 138 10.49 34.03 -19.93
C GLN A 138 11.68 33.32 -20.58
N THR A 139 11.83 32.01 -20.39
CA THR A 139 12.91 31.22 -21.01
C THR A 139 12.70 31.09 -22.51
N ALA A 140 11.46 30.84 -22.96
CA ALA A 140 11.12 30.82 -24.38
C ALA A 140 11.38 32.18 -25.05
N LEU A 141 10.97 33.27 -24.39
CA LEU A 141 11.25 34.64 -24.86
C LEU A 141 12.75 34.97 -24.87
N ALA A 142 13.50 34.51 -23.87
CA ALA A 142 14.94 34.69 -23.78
C ALA A 142 15.64 34.01 -24.97
N ASN A 143 15.24 32.79 -25.32
CA ASN A 143 15.85 32.03 -26.39
C ASN A 143 15.41 32.49 -27.80
N ALA A 144 14.39 33.34 -27.93
CA ALA A 144 13.80 33.70 -29.21
C ALA A 144 14.76 34.38 -30.21
N PHE A 145 15.80 35.09 -29.74
CA PHE A 145 16.72 35.79 -30.64
C PHE A 145 17.90 34.93 -31.11
N TYR A 146 18.54 34.18 -30.21
CA TYR A 146 19.72 33.35 -30.51
C TYR A 146 19.46 31.86 -30.63
N GLY A 147 18.29 31.37 -30.22
CA GLY A 147 18.02 29.95 -29.96
C GLY A 147 18.47 29.49 -28.57
N GLU A 148 19.15 30.37 -27.83
CA GLU A 148 19.68 30.14 -26.48
C GLU A 148 19.77 31.46 -25.72
N SER A 149 20.18 31.40 -24.44
CA SER A 149 20.23 32.58 -23.58
C SER A 149 21.19 33.65 -24.10
N PRO A 150 20.77 34.92 -24.21
CA PRO A 150 21.60 36.02 -24.68
C PRO A 150 22.63 36.50 -23.63
N LEU A 151 22.54 36.05 -22.37
CA LEU A 151 23.40 36.55 -21.28
C LEU A 151 24.87 36.17 -21.44
N ASN A 152 25.15 35.11 -22.21
CA ASN A 152 26.52 34.66 -22.51
C ASN A 152 27.00 35.14 -23.88
N LYS A 153 26.25 36.03 -24.54
CA LYS A 153 26.56 36.53 -25.89
C LYS A 153 27.23 37.88 -25.85
N THR A 154 28.19 38.06 -26.75
CA THR A 154 28.94 39.31 -26.92
C THR A 154 28.25 40.26 -27.89
N THR A 155 28.58 41.55 -27.79
CA THR A 155 28.12 42.54 -28.78
C THR A 155 28.57 42.20 -30.21
N GLY A 156 29.69 41.49 -30.36
CA GLY A 156 30.16 40.97 -31.65
C GLY A 156 29.20 39.93 -32.23
N GLU A 157 28.77 38.96 -31.44
CA GLU A 157 27.79 37.93 -31.84
C GLU A 157 26.42 38.55 -32.17
N TYR A 158 26.00 39.58 -31.44
CA TYR A 158 24.82 40.37 -31.82
C TYR A 158 24.97 40.96 -33.23
N LEU A 159 26.09 41.63 -33.52
CA LEU A 159 26.29 42.28 -34.82
C LEU A 159 26.33 41.25 -35.96
N VAL A 160 26.85 40.05 -35.73
CA VAL A 160 26.82 38.94 -36.69
C VAL A 160 25.39 38.47 -36.94
N LYS A 161 24.63 38.17 -35.88
CA LYS A 161 23.23 37.74 -35.99
C LYS A 161 22.35 38.83 -36.61
N ALA A 162 22.51 40.08 -36.21
CA ALA A 162 21.74 41.21 -36.72
C ALA A 162 21.94 41.44 -38.22
N LYS A 163 23.17 41.31 -38.73
CA LYS A 163 23.47 41.40 -40.17
C LYS A 163 22.81 40.28 -40.99
N SER A 164 22.57 39.11 -40.39
CA SER A 164 21.84 38.02 -41.06
C SER A 164 20.34 38.30 -41.18
N LEU A 165 19.80 39.20 -40.36
CA LEU A 165 18.38 39.54 -40.30
C LEU A 165 18.05 40.84 -41.05
N GLU A 166 18.97 41.81 -41.07
CA GLU A 166 18.81 43.09 -41.77
C GLU A 166 20.10 43.54 -42.48
N ARG A 167 19.95 44.07 -43.70
CA ARG A 167 21.08 44.54 -44.54
C ARG A 167 21.86 45.70 -43.93
N ILE A 168 21.17 46.59 -43.22
CA ILE A 168 21.76 47.74 -42.50
C ILE A 168 21.28 47.68 -41.06
N VAL A 169 22.19 47.39 -40.14
CA VAL A 169 21.89 47.36 -38.70
C VAL A 169 21.69 48.80 -38.22
N LYS A 170 20.43 49.16 -37.91
CA LYS A 170 20.06 50.48 -37.42
C LYS A 170 20.06 50.51 -35.88
N PRO A 171 20.57 51.59 -35.27
CA PRO A 171 20.29 51.90 -33.86
C PRO A 171 18.77 51.91 -33.63
N PHE A 172 18.31 51.25 -32.57
CA PHE A 172 16.89 51.16 -32.20
C PHE A 172 15.94 50.55 -33.26
N GLY A 173 16.48 49.78 -34.23
CA GLY A 173 15.68 49.09 -35.24
C GLY A 173 14.90 47.87 -34.73
N PRO A 174 14.07 47.22 -35.57
CA PRO A 174 13.28 46.04 -35.20
C PRO A 174 14.13 44.87 -34.67
N VAL A 175 15.30 44.63 -35.26
CA VAL A 175 16.27 43.61 -34.80
C VAL A 175 16.83 43.95 -33.42
N TYR A 176 17.14 45.21 -33.15
CA TYR A 176 17.55 45.68 -31.82
C TYR A 176 16.42 45.49 -30.80
N SER A 177 15.19 45.89 -31.13
CA SER A 177 14.03 45.69 -30.25
C SER A 177 13.79 44.22 -29.91
N SER A 178 13.95 43.33 -30.89
CA SER A 178 13.80 41.87 -30.69
C SER A 178 14.89 41.31 -29.78
N TRP A 179 16.13 41.77 -29.93
CA TRP A 179 17.21 41.43 -29.01
C TRP A 179 16.96 41.97 -27.59
N VAL A 180 16.54 43.22 -27.44
CA VAL A 180 16.22 43.80 -26.11
C VAL A 180 15.14 42.98 -25.40
N LYS A 181 14.09 42.53 -26.11
CA LYS A 181 13.05 41.66 -25.54
C LYS A 181 13.62 40.35 -25.02
N SER A 182 14.45 39.68 -25.82
CA SER A 182 15.14 38.44 -25.44
C SER A 182 16.09 38.66 -24.26
N TYR A 183 16.85 39.76 -24.26
CA TYR A 183 17.80 40.08 -23.20
C TYR A 183 17.12 40.38 -21.86
N LYS A 184 16.02 41.14 -21.88
CA LYS A 184 15.17 41.39 -20.69
C LYS A 184 14.57 40.10 -20.13
N ALA A 185 14.02 39.26 -21.01
CA ALA A 185 13.43 37.99 -20.62
C ALA A 185 14.45 37.04 -19.97
N ALA A 186 15.71 37.09 -20.40
CA ALA A 186 16.77 36.27 -19.81
C ALA A 186 17.10 36.65 -18.36
N TYR A 187 17.13 37.95 -18.03
CA TYR A 187 17.28 38.40 -16.65
C TYR A 187 16.03 38.12 -15.80
N SER A 188 14.83 38.21 -16.38
CA SER A 188 13.59 37.77 -15.72
C SER A 188 13.63 36.27 -15.38
N ALA A 189 14.02 35.42 -16.34
CA ALA A 189 14.16 33.98 -16.12
C ALA A 189 15.20 33.66 -15.03
N LYS A 190 16.32 34.40 -14.99
CA LYS A 190 17.32 34.26 -13.93
C LYS A 190 16.76 34.61 -12.55
N LEU A 191 16.04 35.74 -12.44
CA LEU A 191 15.41 36.15 -11.18
C LEU A 191 14.34 35.16 -10.70
N LEU A 192 13.50 34.65 -11.61
CA LEU A 192 12.49 33.64 -11.31
C LEU A 192 13.11 32.33 -10.82
N THR A 193 14.25 31.93 -11.40
CA THR A 193 15.01 30.75 -10.94
C THR A 193 15.48 30.93 -9.50
N GLU A 194 16.05 32.09 -9.15
CA GLU A 194 16.46 32.40 -7.77
C GLU A 194 15.25 32.42 -6.82
N GLN A 195 14.12 32.97 -7.28
CA GLN A 195 12.89 33.04 -6.49
C GLN A 195 12.33 31.64 -6.17
N ILE A 196 12.29 30.75 -7.17
CA ILE A 196 11.84 29.36 -7.00
C ILE A 196 12.77 28.62 -6.02
N GLN A 197 14.09 28.83 -6.10
CA GLN A 197 15.03 28.25 -5.15
C GLN A 197 14.77 28.70 -3.72
N LEU A 198 14.50 30.00 -3.52
CA LEU A 198 14.12 30.53 -2.20
C LEU A 198 12.82 29.89 -1.70
N LEU A 199 11.78 29.81 -2.54
CA LEU A 199 10.50 29.19 -2.20
C LEU A 199 10.64 27.71 -1.83
N ASN A 200 11.47 26.96 -2.57
CA ASN A 200 11.75 25.56 -2.28
C ASN A 200 12.46 25.39 -0.93
N ASN A 201 13.43 26.25 -0.61
CA ASN A 201 14.10 26.24 0.68
C ASN A 201 13.13 26.56 1.83
N GLN A 202 12.27 27.56 1.66
CA GLN A 202 11.23 27.89 2.63
C GLN A 202 10.20 26.76 2.78
N HIS A 203 9.84 26.07 1.68
CA HIS A 203 8.93 24.93 1.70
C HIS A 203 9.46 23.81 2.60
N ILE A 204 10.74 23.44 2.45
CA ILE A 204 11.39 22.44 3.30
C ILE A 204 11.35 22.87 4.77
N HIS A 205 11.59 24.15 5.06
CA HIS A 205 11.54 24.65 6.43
C HIS A 205 10.14 24.49 7.06
N VAL A 206 9.08 24.90 6.35
CA VAL A 206 7.70 24.75 6.83
C VAL A 206 7.29 23.28 6.95
N GLN A 207 7.78 22.42 6.06
CA GLN A 207 7.55 20.98 6.13
C GLN A 207 8.14 20.36 7.40
N ASN A 208 9.33 20.80 7.80
CA ASN A 208 9.93 20.40 9.07
C ASN A 208 9.12 20.91 10.28
N LEU A 209 8.61 22.13 10.23
CA LEU A 209 7.75 22.68 11.28
C LEU A 209 6.42 21.90 11.40
N LEU A 210 5.84 21.49 10.28
CA LEU A 210 4.65 20.64 10.26
C LEU A 210 4.92 19.28 10.94
N ALA A 211 6.06 18.66 10.64
CA ALA A 211 6.46 17.41 11.27
C ALA A 211 6.60 17.56 12.81
N VAL A 212 7.19 18.67 13.27
CA VAL A 212 7.30 18.99 14.69
C VAL A 212 5.91 19.20 15.32
N ALA A 213 5.02 19.93 14.65
CA ALA A 213 3.65 20.17 15.12
C ALA A 213 2.87 18.87 15.29
N HIS A 214 2.91 17.97 14.30
CA HIS A 214 2.28 16.65 14.40
C HIS A 214 2.87 15.80 15.53
N ALA A 215 4.20 15.79 15.68
CA ALA A 215 4.86 15.05 16.76
C ALA A 215 4.50 15.60 18.16
N GLN A 216 4.15 16.88 18.26
CA GLN A 216 3.68 17.49 19.50
C GLN A 216 2.21 17.15 19.78
N GLU A 217 1.33 17.25 18.76
CA GLU A 217 -0.07 16.84 18.87
C GLU A 217 -0.21 15.36 19.26
N GLN A 218 0.59 14.48 18.66
CA GLN A 218 0.60 13.05 19.00
C GLN A 218 1.07 12.79 20.44
N ARG A 219 2.11 13.48 20.91
CA ARG A 219 2.58 13.35 22.30
C ARG A 219 1.50 13.79 23.28
N GLN A 220 0.75 14.82 22.96
CA GLN A 220 -0.35 15.29 23.79
C GLN A 220 -1.51 14.29 23.82
N GLN A 221 -1.91 13.75 22.66
CA GLN A 221 -2.92 12.71 22.58
C GLN A 221 -2.51 11.42 23.33
N ALA A 222 -1.25 11.01 23.23
CA ALA A 222 -0.74 9.85 23.95
C ALA A 222 -0.78 10.07 25.48
N ALA A 223 -0.38 11.26 25.95
CA ALA A 223 -0.49 11.63 27.35
C ALA A 223 -1.96 11.62 27.83
N ASP A 224 -2.89 12.13 27.03
CA ASP A 224 -4.32 12.12 27.35
C ASP A 224 -4.89 10.70 27.41
N GLN A 225 -4.49 9.82 26.49
CA GLN A 225 -4.89 8.40 26.50
C GLN A 225 -4.33 7.66 27.71
N GLU A 226 -3.07 7.90 28.06
CA GLU A 226 -2.45 7.30 29.23
C GLU A 226 -3.12 7.78 30.51
N ALA A 227 -3.42 9.08 30.63
CA ALA A 227 -4.18 9.63 31.74
C ALA A 227 -5.58 8.98 31.85
N ARG A 228 -6.27 8.78 30.73
CA ARG A 228 -7.57 8.07 30.69
C ARG A 228 -7.44 6.61 31.13
N ARG A 229 -6.39 5.91 30.70
CA ARG A 229 -6.14 4.52 31.11
C ARG A 229 -5.89 4.42 32.60
N ILE A 230 -5.04 5.30 33.15
CA ILE A 230 -4.76 5.36 34.59
C ILE A 230 -6.04 5.66 35.35
N ALA A 231 -6.85 6.62 34.90
CA ALA A 231 -8.14 6.93 35.52
C ALA A 231 -9.12 5.74 35.47
N ALA A 232 -9.19 5.01 34.34
CA ALA A 232 -10.03 3.83 34.19
C ALA A 232 -9.57 2.67 35.09
N GLU A 233 -8.26 2.45 35.22
CA GLU A 233 -7.70 1.44 36.12
C GLU A 233 -7.97 1.79 37.59
N GLN A 234 -7.80 3.05 37.97
CA GLN A 234 -8.16 3.53 39.30
C GLN A 234 -9.66 3.34 39.59
N ALA A 235 -10.53 3.63 38.62
CA ALA A 235 -11.96 3.39 38.75
C ALA A 235 -12.29 1.90 38.90
N ARG A 236 -11.60 1.02 38.16
CA ARG A 236 -11.76 -0.43 38.27
C ARG A 236 -11.36 -0.93 39.66
N LEU A 237 -10.19 -0.51 40.16
CA LEU A 237 -9.72 -0.89 41.50
C LEU A 237 -10.66 -0.40 42.59
N ALA A 238 -11.20 0.82 42.47
CA ALA A 238 -12.20 1.34 43.40
C ALA A 238 -13.50 0.51 43.38
N ALA A 239 -13.99 0.12 42.19
CA ALA A 239 -15.17 -0.72 42.05
C ALA A 239 -14.96 -2.13 42.63
N GLU A 240 -13.78 -2.72 42.40
CA GLU A 240 -13.42 -4.03 42.96
C GLU A 240 -13.34 -3.99 44.50
N GLN A 241 -12.71 -2.97 45.08
CA GLN A 241 -12.70 -2.77 46.53
C GLN A 241 -14.11 -2.60 47.10
N GLN A 242 -14.99 -1.90 46.40
CA GLN A 242 -16.39 -1.74 46.81
C GLN A 242 -17.14 -3.07 46.76
N ALA A 243 -16.97 -3.87 45.70
CA ALA A 243 -17.58 -5.19 45.58
C ALA A 243 -17.09 -6.16 46.67
N GLN A 244 -15.79 -6.17 46.97
CA GLN A 244 -15.22 -6.97 48.06
C GLN A 244 -15.81 -6.58 49.42
N ARG A 245 -16.01 -5.28 49.69
CA ARG A 245 -16.66 -4.83 50.93
C ARG A 245 -18.10 -5.31 51.03
N MET A 246 -18.87 -5.24 49.93
CA MET A 246 -20.25 -5.74 49.91
C MET A 246 -20.31 -7.26 50.10
N ALA A 247 -19.44 -8.02 49.43
CA ALA A 247 -19.37 -9.47 49.59
C ALA A 247 -18.94 -9.89 51.01
N ALA A 248 -18.01 -9.17 51.63
CA ALA A 248 -17.59 -9.42 53.01
C ALA A 248 -18.72 -9.13 54.01
N GLU A 249 -19.49 -8.07 53.78
CA GLU A 249 -20.66 -7.74 54.60
C GLU A 249 -21.75 -8.82 54.47
N GLU A 250 -22.04 -9.27 53.24
CA GLU A 250 -23.00 -10.34 52.98
C GLU A 250 -22.58 -11.67 53.60
N ALA A 251 -21.29 -12.03 53.48
CA ALA A 251 -20.73 -13.21 54.11
C ALA A 251 -20.84 -13.15 55.64
N ARG A 252 -20.64 -11.98 56.26
CA ARG A 252 -20.81 -11.79 57.71
C ARG A 252 -22.25 -12.04 58.13
N ILE A 253 -23.22 -11.48 57.39
CA ILE A 253 -24.65 -11.66 57.65
C ILE A 253 -25.04 -13.15 57.53
N LYS A 254 -24.55 -13.84 56.49
CA LYS A 254 -24.82 -15.26 56.29
C LYS A 254 -24.22 -16.14 57.39
N ALA A 255 -22.98 -15.88 57.79
CA ALA A 255 -22.32 -16.61 58.87
C ALA A 255 -23.04 -16.41 60.22
N GLU A 256 -23.53 -15.20 60.50
CA GLU A 256 -24.33 -14.92 61.70
C GLU A 256 -25.67 -15.68 61.68
N ALA A 257 -26.32 -15.78 60.52
CA ALA A 257 -27.56 -16.55 60.36
C ALA A 257 -27.32 -18.06 60.52
N GLU A 258 -26.27 -18.61 59.91
CA GLU A 258 -25.90 -20.02 60.03
C GLU A 258 -25.54 -20.40 61.48
N ALA A 259 -24.80 -19.55 62.19
CA ALA A 259 -24.47 -19.77 63.59
C ALA A 259 -25.72 -19.82 64.49
N ARG A 260 -26.71 -18.95 64.21
CA ARG A 260 -28.01 -18.97 64.92
C ARG A 260 -28.78 -20.27 64.67
N GLU A 261 -28.80 -20.76 63.43
CA GLU A 261 -29.50 -22.00 63.09
C GLU A 261 -28.80 -23.24 63.66
N GLN A 262 -27.46 -23.28 63.63
CA GLN A 262 -26.69 -24.36 64.26
C GLN A 262 -26.94 -24.42 65.78
N ALA A 263 -26.99 -23.27 66.45
CA ALA A 263 -27.33 -23.21 67.88
C ALA A 263 -28.75 -23.75 68.17
N ARG A 264 -29.71 -23.51 67.27
CA ARG A 264 -31.07 -24.04 67.36
C ARG A 264 -31.11 -25.56 67.19
N LEU A 265 -30.39 -26.10 66.21
CA LEU A 265 -30.33 -27.54 65.94
C LEU A 265 -29.63 -28.31 67.06
N ALA A 266 -28.54 -27.78 67.62
CA ALA A 266 -27.85 -28.38 68.75
C ALA A 266 -28.77 -28.51 69.98
N ALA A 267 -29.55 -27.46 70.29
CA ALA A 267 -30.52 -27.49 71.38
C ALA A 267 -31.63 -28.54 71.17
N LEU A 268 -32.00 -28.82 69.92
CA LEU A 268 -33.03 -29.82 69.59
C LEU A 268 -32.50 -31.26 69.68
N ALA A 269 -31.26 -31.48 69.24
CA ALA A 269 -30.60 -32.79 69.31
C ALA A 269 -30.36 -33.25 70.76
N GLU A 270 -29.99 -32.33 71.66
CA GLU A 270 -29.86 -32.63 73.09
C GLU A 270 -31.19 -33.09 73.70
N ALA A 271 -32.31 -32.53 73.25
CA ALA A 271 -33.65 -32.93 73.71
C ALA A 271 -34.05 -34.33 73.23
N GLU A 272 -33.68 -34.72 72.01
CA GLU A 272 -33.99 -36.06 71.46
C GLU A 272 -33.17 -37.19 72.10
N GLN A 273 -31.89 -36.93 72.40
CA GLN A 273 -31.02 -37.92 73.05
C GLN A 273 -31.57 -38.35 74.41
N LEU A 274 -32.08 -37.39 75.18
CA LEU A 274 -32.75 -37.65 76.46
C LEU A 274 -34.01 -38.51 76.30
N ALA A 275 -34.76 -38.36 75.21
CA ALA A 275 -35.96 -39.16 74.93
C ALA A 275 -35.63 -40.60 74.48
N ALA A 276 -34.58 -40.78 73.67
CA ALA A 276 -34.18 -42.08 73.15
C ALA A 276 -33.60 -43.00 74.24
N GLU A 277 -32.88 -42.45 75.22
CA GLU A 277 -32.35 -43.23 76.34
C GLU A 277 -33.47 -43.88 77.16
N LEU A 278 -34.58 -43.16 77.34
CA LEU A 278 -35.78 -43.67 78.00
C LEU A 278 -36.44 -44.82 77.22
N ALA A 279 -36.39 -44.81 75.89
CA ALA A 279 -37.00 -45.82 75.04
C ALA A 279 -36.19 -47.13 74.97
N ARG A 280 -34.85 -47.06 75.01
CA ARG A 280 -33.98 -48.25 74.96
C ARG A 280 -34.19 -49.18 76.15
N ILE A 281 -34.41 -48.62 77.34
CA ILE A 281 -34.69 -49.39 78.56
C ILE A 281 -35.99 -50.22 78.43
N ALA A 282 -36.94 -49.77 77.61
CA ALA A 282 -38.21 -50.47 77.41
C ALA A 282 -38.13 -51.63 76.39
N ALA A 283 -37.24 -51.56 75.40
CA ALA A 283 -37.17 -52.52 74.28
C ALA A 283 -36.36 -53.80 74.60
N GLU A 284 -35.36 -53.71 75.47
CA GLU A 284 -34.48 -54.85 75.80
C GLU A 284 -35.22 -55.99 76.55
N ALA A 285 -36.42 -55.72 77.07
CA ALA A 285 -37.28 -56.72 77.69
C ALA A 285 -37.99 -57.67 76.70
N ALA A 286 -38.10 -57.34 75.41
CA ALA A 286 -39.03 -58.01 74.48
C ALA A 286 -38.39 -59.05 73.52
N ALA A 287 -37.08 -59.02 73.26
CA ALA A 287 -36.49 -59.72 72.10
C ALA A 287 -36.00 -61.17 72.33
N ARG A 288 -36.14 -61.77 73.52
CA ARG A 288 -35.56 -63.10 73.82
C ARG A 288 -36.35 -64.33 73.33
N TYR A 289 -37.48 -64.19 72.62
CA TYR A 289 -38.44 -65.30 72.45
C TYR A 289 -38.46 -66.03 71.08
N ILE A 290 -37.95 -65.47 69.96
CA ILE A 290 -38.22 -66.04 68.62
C ILE A 290 -36.96 -66.05 67.75
N ALA A 291 -36.15 -67.11 67.75
CA ALA A 291 -35.03 -67.19 66.78
C ALA A 291 -34.47 -68.59 66.46
N ALA A 292 -34.89 -69.71 67.08
CA ALA A 292 -34.03 -70.90 67.09
C ALA A 292 -34.24 -71.99 66.01
N GLU A 293 -35.36 -72.11 65.29
CA GLU A 293 -35.74 -73.46 64.79
C GLU A 293 -35.83 -73.72 63.27
N GLN A 294 -35.41 -72.84 62.34
CA GLN A 294 -35.72 -73.06 60.90
C GLN A 294 -34.56 -73.07 59.89
N ALA A 295 -33.30 -73.18 60.29
CA ALA A 295 -32.19 -72.88 59.39
C ALA A 295 -31.37 -74.06 58.80
N ARG A 296 -31.75 -75.34 58.91
CA ARG A 296 -30.78 -76.45 58.68
C ARG A 296 -30.97 -77.49 57.57
N VAL A 297 -32.02 -77.48 56.73
CA VAL A 297 -32.20 -78.60 55.76
C VAL A 297 -32.39 -78.22 54.29
N GLU A 298 -32.63 -76.95 53.91
CA GLU A 298 -32.87 -76.57 52.51
C GLU A 298 -31.61 -76.31 51.65
N ALA A 299 -30.41 -76.26 52.24
CA ALA A 299 -29.24 -75.63 51.60
C ALA A 299 -28.52 -76.43 50.48
N GLU A 300 -28.66 -77.77 50.40
CA GLU A 300 -27.77 -78.58 49.53
C GLU A 300 -28.42 -79.05 48.21
N ALA A 301 -29.75 -79.16 48.14
CA ALA A 301 -30.44 -79.65 46.93
C ALA A 301 -30.69 -78.58 45.85
N GLU A 302 -30.51 -77.31 46.19
CA GLU A 302 -30.78 -76.17 45.29
C GLU A 302 -29.56 -75.83 44.41
N VAL A 303 -28.35 -76.14 44.90
CA VAL A 303 -27.08 -75.76 44.27
C VAL A 303 -26.84 -76.46 42.93
N GLN A 304 -27.20 -77.74 42.79
CA GLN A 304 -26.97 -78.47 41.54
C GLN A 304 -27.96 -78.11 40.42
N ARG A 305 -29.23 -77.84 40.75
CA ARG A 305 -30.23 -77.43 39.75
C ARG A 305 -29.93 -76.03 39.19
N GLN A 306 -29.42 -75.12 40.03
CA GLN A 306 -28.99 -73.80 39.58
C GLN A 306 -27.80 -73.87 38.60
N ALA A 307 -26.86 -74.80 38.80
CA ALA A 307 -25.64 -74.86 38.01
C ALA A 307 -25.87 -75.24 36.52
N GLU A 308 -26.84 -76.12 36.23
CA GLU A 308 -27.17 -76.50 34.85
C GLU A 308 -28.02 -75.44 34.14
N GLN A 309 -28.96 -74.82 34.84
CA GLN A 309 -29.78 -73.72 34.32
C GLN A 309 -28.89 -72.52 33.90
N LEU A 310 -27.89 -72.19 34.71
CA LEU A 310 -26.87 -71.16 34.43
C LEU A 310 -25.99 -71.43 33.21
N ARG A 311 -25.90 -72.68 32.71
CA ARG A 311 -25.11 -72.99 31.50
C ARG A 311 -25.93 -72.75 30.23
N PHE A 312 -27.21 -73.11 30.26
CA PHE A 312 -28.11 -72.91 29.12
C PHE A 312 -28.43 -71.42 28.92
N GLU A 313 -28.66 -70.70 30.01
CA GLU A 313 -28.84 -69.23 29.98
C GLU A 313 -27.60 -68.53 29.40
N ARG A 314 -26.39 -68.92 29.83
CA ARG A 314 -25.14 -68.38 29.27
C ARG A 314 -24.98 -68.58 27.78
N GLN A 315 -25.38 -69.74 27.23
CA GLN A 315 -25.26 -69.99 25.80
C GLN A 315 -26.21 -69.10 24.98
N GLN A 316 -27.44 -68.89 25.46
CA GLN A 316 -28.38 -67.98 24.79
C GLN A 316 -27.95 -66.52 24.92
N GLU A 317 -27.44 -66.12 26.08
CA GLU A 317 -26.86 -64.79 26.29
C GLU A 317 -25.66 -64.55 25.35
N GLU A 318 -24.80 -65.55 25.13
CA GLU A 318 -23.67 -65.45 24.20
C GLU A 318 -24.11 -65.28 22.74
N GLU A 319 -25.15 -65.98 22.29
CA GLU A 319 -25.70 -65.82 20.93
C GLU A 319 -26.38 -64.45 20.75
N GLN A 320 -27.22 -64.03 21.70
CA GLN A 320 -27.82 -62.69 21.67
C GLN A 320 -26.75 -61.60 21.72
N ALA A 321 -25.70 -61.77 22.53
CA ALA A 321 -24.56 -60.86 22.55
C ALA A 321 -23.77 -60.87 21.24
N ARG A 322 -23.73 -61.97 20.48
CA ARG A 322 -23.11 -62.02 19.15
C ARG A 322 -23.94 -61.30 18.10
N GLU A 323 -25.26 -61.48 18.09
CA GLU A 323 -26.15 -60.77 17.17
C GLU A 323 -26.19 -59.27 17.45
N HIS A 324 -26.27 -58.86 18.72
CA HIS A 324 -26.19 -57.46 19.12
C HIS A 324 -24.86 -56.84 18.67
N ARG A 325 -23.73 -57.54 18.85
CA ARG A 325 -22.41 -57.09 18.35
C ARG A 325 -22.38 -56.93 16.83
N ARG A 326 -23.02 -57.82 16.06
CA ARG A 326 -23.09 -57.69 14.59
C ARG A 326 -23.95 -56.52 14.16
N GLN A 327 -25.10 -56.33 14.79
CA GLN A 327 -25.97 -55.18 14.52
C GLN A 327 -25.28 -53.86 14.87
N GLN A 328 -24.60 -53.83 16.02
CA GLN A 328 -23.84 -52.68 16.46
C GLN A 328 -22.67 -52.36 15.52
N ALA A 329 -21.92 -53.37 15.05
CA ALA A 329 -20.86 -53.18 14.06
C ALA A 329 -21.39 -52.62 12.72
N HIS A 330 -22.56 -53.07 12.26
CA HIS A 330 -23.15 -52.54 11.03
C HIS A 330 -23.64 -51.09 11.19
N LEU A 331 -24.21 -50.74 12.34
CA LEU A 331 -24.59 -49.36 12.67
C LEU A 331 -23.36 -48.45 12.77
N GLU A 332 -22.27 -48.93 13.36
CA GLU A 332 -20.98 -48.22 13.44
C GLU A 332 -20.40 -47.97 12.04
N GLU A 333 -20.41 -48.97 11.15
CA GLU A 333 -19.97 -48.83 9.75
C GLU A 333 -20.82 -47.81 8.98
N GLN A 334 -22.14 -47.83 9.14
CA GLN A 334 -23.03 -46.85 8.53
C GLN A 334 -22.81 -45.44 9.09
N ALA A 335 -22.62 -45.31 10.41
CA ALA A 335 -22.33 -44.03 11.06
C ALA A 335 -20.99 -43.46 10.58
N GLU A 336 -19.96 -44.30 10.43
CA GLU A 336 -18.67 -43.90 9.89
C GLU A 336 -18.78 -43.47 8.42
N ALA A 337 -19.54 -44.20 7.59
CA ALA A 337 -19.79 -43.81 6.21
C ALA A 337 -20.56 -42.48 6.09
N GLN A 338 -21.56 -42.25 6.94
CA GLN A 338 -22.30 -40.98 7.01
C GLN A 338 -21.41 -39.82 7.45
N TRP A 339 -20.59 -40.03 8.49
CA TRP A 339 -19.61 -39.04 8.94
C TRP A 339 -18.63 -38.68 7.82
N GLN A 340 -18.08 -39.67 7.12
CA GLN A 340 -17.17 -39.44 5.99
C GLN A 340 -17.86 -38.67 4.85
N ALA A 341 -19.10 -39.00 4.52
CA ALA A 341 -19.88 -38.28 3.51
C ALA A 341 -20.18 -36.83 3.93
N GLU A 342 -20.48 -36.61 5.21
CA GLU A 342 -20.70 -35.27 5.76
C GLU A 342 -19.42 -34.44 5.75
N GLN A 343 -18.28 -35.01 6.15
CA GLN A 343 -16.98 -34.36 6.05
C GLN A 343 -16.62 -34.03 4.60
N ALA A 344 -16.88 -34.96 3.65
CA ALA A 344 -16.66 -34.72 2.23
C ALA A 344 -17.57 -33.59 1.69
N ARG A 345 -18.81 -33.51 2.15
CA ARG A 345 -19.75 -32.43 1.81
C ARG A 345 -19.28 -31.09 2.36
N LEU A 346 -18.91 -31.03 3.64
CA LEU A 346 -18.40 -29.80 4.27
C LEU A 346 -17.14 -29.30 3.56
N LYS A 347 -16.25 -30.22 3.17
CA LYS A 347 -15.05 -29.91 2.39
C LYS A 347 -15.37 -29.37 1.00
N ALA A 348 -16.31 -30.00 0.29
CA ALA A 348 -16.74 -29.54 -1.03
C ALA A 348 -17.40 -28.15 -0.95
N GLN A 349 -18.18 -27.89 0.10
CA GLN A 349 -18.75 -26.56 0.37
C GLN A 349 -17.65 -25.53 0.65
N TRP A 350 -16.70 -25.84 1.53
CA TRP A 350 -15.58 -24.95 1.85
C TRP A 350 -14.69 -24.63 0.62
N GLN A 351 -14.45 -25.61 -0.25
CA GLN A 351 -13.76 -25.40 -1.53
C GLN A 351 -14.56 -24.47 -2.44
N ALA A 352 -15.86 -24.74 -2.60
CA ALA A 352 -16.74 -23.92 -3.43
C ALA A 352 -16.81 -22.47 -2.91
N GLU A 353 -16.87 -22.26 -1.60
CA GLU A 353 -16.82 -20.93 -0.98
C GLU A 353 -15.47 -20.23 -1.22
N THR A 354 -14.36 -20.99 -1.16
CA THR A 354 -13.00 -20.46 -1.39
C THR A 354 -12.77 -20.05 -2.84
N GLU A 355 -13.44 -20.71 -3.80
CA GLU A 355 -13.38 -20.35 -5.21
C GLU A 355 -14.39 -19.25 -5.56
N ALA A 356 -15.62 -19.36 -5.07
CA ALA A 356 -16.68 -18.37 -5.28
C ALA A 356 -16.31 -16.97 -4.79
N ARG A 357 -15.46 -16.84 -3.75
CA ARG A 357 -14.98 -15.51 -3.32
C ARG A 357 -14.18 -14.79 -4.41
N TRP A 358 -13.46 -15.50 -5.27
CA TRP A 358 -12.71 -14.89 -6.38
C TRP A 358 -13.62 -14.53 -7.56
N GLU A 359 -14.76 -15.22 -7.68
CA GLU A 359 -15.72 -14.98 -8.74
C GLU A 359 -16.54 -13.70 -8.48
N SER A 360 -16.54 -12.78 -9.44
CA SER A 360 -17.36 -11.55 -9.44
C SER A 360 -17.14 -10.61 -8.25
N SER A 361 -16.05 -10.77 -7.51
CA SER A 361 -15.68 -9.86 -6.42
C SER A 361 -15.44 -8.44 -6.95
N THR A 362 -16.03 -7.45 -6.29
CA THR A 362 -15.92 -6.03 -6.68
C THR A 362 -15.14 -5.24 -5.64
N PHE A 363 -14.13 -4.50 -6.09
CA PHE A 363 -13.36 -3.55 -5.27
C PHE A 363 -13.68 -2.14 -5.73
N ALA A 364 -14.39 -1.37 -4.89
CA ALA A 364 -14.84 -0.03 -5.26
C ALA A 364 -13.87 1.05 -4.77
N ASN A 365 -13.45 1.94 -5.68
CA ASN A 365 -12.56 3.05 -5.41
C ASN A 365 -13.17 4.37 -5.91
N ALA A 366 -12.81 5.46 -5.24
CA ALA A 366 -13.09 6.80 -5.72
C ALA A 366 -11.93 7.28 -6.60
N GLY A 367 -12.23 7.88 -7.76
CA GLY A 367 -11.20 8.44 -8.65
C GLY A 367 -10.33 9.50 -7.97
N SER A 368 -10.94 10.27 -7.06
CA SER A 368 -10.27 11.24 -6.18
C SER A 368 -9.06 10.63 -5.47
N MET A 369 -9.20 9.42 -4.93
CA MET A 369 -8.16 8.76 -4.15
C MET A 369 -6.94 8.37 -4.98
N ALA A 370 -7.13 7.98 -6.25
CA ALA A 370 -6.02 7.71 -7.18
C ALA A 370 -5.19 8.97 -7.47
N ALA A 371 -5.77 10.17 -7.41
CA ALA A 371 -4.98 11.40 -7.58
C ALA A 371 -4.05 11.67 -6.40
N PHE A 372 -4.37 11.16 -5.19
CA PHE A 372 -3.64 11.47 -3.97
C PHE A 372 -2.57 10.44 -3.59
N GLY A 373 -2.63 9.20 -4.07
CA GLY A 373 -1.61 8.20 -3.82
C GLY A 373 -2.12 6.75 -3.86
N PRO A 374 -1.44 5.81 -3.18
CA PRO A 374 -1.85 4.41 -3.14
C PRO A 374 -3.20 4.24 -2.41
N THR A 375 -4.08 3.42 -2.97
CA THR A 375 -5.37 3.05 -2.37
C THR A 375 -5.39 1.56 -2.00
N PHE A 376 -6.11 1.25 -0.92
CA PHE A 376 -6.24 -0.11 -0.42
C PHE A 376 -7.72 -0.39 -0.17
N THR A 377 -8.23 -1.47 -0.75
CA THR A 377 -9.67 -1.77 -0.76
C THR A 377 -9.90 -3.24 -0.45
N GLY A 378 -10.93 -3.55 0.33
CA GLY A 378 -11.49 -4.89 0.48
C GLY A 378 -12.83 -5.01 -0.27
N THR A 379 -13.40 -6.21 -0.33
CA THR A 379 -14.72 -6.43 -0.97
C THR A 379 -15.88 -5.72 -0.25
N LEU A 380 -15.68 -5.31 1.01
CA LEU A 380 -16.65 -4.61 1.83
C LEU A 380 -16.48 -3.08 1.83
N GLY A 381 -15.45 -2.55 1.16
CA GLY A 381 -15.18 -1.11 1.12
C GLY A 381 -13.71 -0.73 1.24
N ASN A 382 -13.44 0.57 1.25
CA ASN A 382 -12.08 1.10 1.35
C ASN A 382 -11.55 0.98 2.77
N PHE A 383 -10.26 0.61 2.92
CA PHE A 383 -9.60 0.66 4.21
C PHE A 383 -9.35 2.13 4.56
N GLY A 384 -10.08 2.66 5.55
CA GLY A 384 -10.03 4.07 5.90
C GLY A 384 -8.61 4.54 6.21
N THR A 385 -8.06 5.43 5.38
CA THR A 385 -6.77 6.09 5.63
C THR A 385 -7.00 7.56 5.90
N SER A 386 -6.51 8.07 7.03
CA SER A 386 -6.49 9.51 7.28
C SER A 386 -5.64 10.22 6.22
N PRO A 387 -5.87 11.51 5.91
CA PRO A 387 -5.02 12.25 4.96
C PRO A 387 -3.52 12.19 5.30
N ALA A 388 -3.19 12.19 6.61
CA ALA A 388 -1.81 12.02 7.09
C ALA A 388 -1.26 10.62 6.78
N THR A 389 -2.07 9.57 6.96
CA THR A 389 -1.71 8.18 6.62
C THR A 389 -1.51 8.02 5.12
N SER A 390 -2.40 8.59 4.29
CA SER A 390 -2.27 8.55 2.83
C SER A 390 -0.99 9.23 2.33
N LEU A 391 -0.65 10.40 2.90
CA LEU A 391 0.60 11.10 2.59
C LEU A 391 1.83 10.30 3.04
N ALA A 392 1.77 9.70 4.23
CA ALA A 392 2.86 8.86 4.75
C ALA A 392 3.06 7.61 3.89
N LEU A 393 1.98 6.96 3.44
CA LEU A 393 2.02 5.82 2.52
C LEU A 393 2.61 6.19 1.17
N ARG A 394 2.21 7.34 0.61
CA ARG A 394 2.79 7.86 -0.64
C ARG A 394 4.28 8.15 -0.49
N THR A 395 4.68 8.75 0.62
CA THR A 395 6.10 9.04 0.92
C THR A 395 6.90 7.75 1.07
N ALA A 396 6.38 6.78 1.84
CA ALA A 396 6.99 5.48 2.02
C ALA A 396 7.16 4.73 0.69
N LEU A 397 6.13 4.77 -0.16
CA LEU A 397 6.16 4.19 -1.50
C LEU A 397 7.27 4.81 -2.35
N ARG A 398 7.34 6.14 -2.46
CA ARG A 398 8.39 6.83 -3.24
C ARG A 398 9.78 6.47 -2.76
N VAL A 399 9.99 6.47 -1.44
CA VAL A 399 11.26 6.06 -0.84
C VAL A 399 11.59 4.62 -1.20
N ALA A 400 10.61 3.71 -1.11
CA ALA A 400 10.78 2.31 -1.46
C ALA A 400 11.11 2.10 -2.96
N VAL A 401 10.42 2.81 -3.85
CA VAL A 401 10.66 2.79 -5.31
C VAL A 401 12.06 3.31 -5.61
N SER A 402 12.44 4.49 -5.11
CA SER A 402 13.78 5.04 -5.32
C SER A 402 14.87 4.12 -4.77
N ALA A 403 14.68 3.54 -3.58
CA ALA A 403 15.63 2.62 -2.99
C ALA A 403 15.77 1.30 -3.78
N ALA A 404 14.65 0.73 -4.23
CA ALA A 404 14.64 -0.48 -5.05
C ALA A 404 15.35 -0.24 -6.39
N ILE A 405 15.06 0.87 -7.08
CA ILE A 405 15.71 1.24 -8.34
C ILE A 405 17.20 1.50 -8.14
N ALA A 406 17.59 2.29 -7.12
CA ALA A 406 18.99 2.57 -6.83
C ALA A 406 19.80 1.29 -6.52
N ALA A 407 19.15 0.29 -5.92
CA ALA A 407 19.77 -0.99 -5.65
C ALA A 407 20.11 -1.77 -6.93
N LEU A 408 19.41 -1.58 -8.05
CA LEU A 408 19.77 -2.23 -9.33
C LEU A 408 21.19 -1.86 -9.79
N ALA A 409 21.67 -0.67 -9.45
CA ALA A 409 23.01 -0.21 -9.83
C ALA A 409 24.13 -0.79 -8.94
N THR A 410 23.81 -1.35 -7.78
CA THR A 410 24.79 -1.67 -6.72
C THR A 410 24.67 -3.09 -6.17
N ALA A 411 23.52 -3.75 -6.33
CA ALA A 411 23.25 -5.07 -5.80
C ALA A 411 23.21 -6.13 -6.89
N ALA A 412 23.84 -7.28 -6.63
CA ALA A 412 23.78 -8.45 -7.51
C ALA A 412 22.44 -9.22 -7.44
N ALA A 413 21.39 -8.63 -6.84
CA ALA A 413 20.05 -9.21 -6.74
C ALA A 413 18.96 -8.14 -6.54
N PRO A 414 17.71 -8.47 -6.89
CA PRO A 414 16.56 -7.61 -6.61
C PRO A 414 16.44 -7.33 -5.12
N VAL A 415 16.36 -6.04 -4.77
CA VAL A 415 16.13 -5.57 -3.41
C VAL A 415 14.64 -5.35 -3.21
N LEU A 416 14.16 -5.84 -2.07
CA LEU A 416 12.78 -5.71 -1.64
C LEU A 416 12.70 -4.68 -0.53
N VAL A 417 11.79 -3.71 -0.67
CA VAL A 417 11.60 -2.63 0.29
C VAL A 417 10.13 -2.62 0.71
N GLY A 418 9.87 -2.84 2.00
CA GLY A 418 8.52 -2.65 2.55
C GLY A 418 8.13 -1.18 2.47
N PHE A 419 6.85 -0.90 2.18
CA PHE A 419 6.31 0.46 2.23
C PHE A 419 4.97 0.57 2.97
N ALA A 420 4.21 -0.53 3.05
CA ALA A 420 2.94 -0.56 3.75
C ALA A 420 2.70 -1.91 4.42
N ALA A 421 1.93 -1.89 5.51
CA ALA A 421 1.40 -3.07 6.15
C ALA A 421 -0.09 -2.89 6.41
N LEU A 422 -0.87 -3.88 5.98
CA LEU A 422 -2.28 -4.01 6.32
C LEU A 422 -2.38 -4.91 7.55
N LEU A 423 -2.88 -4.35 8.64
CA LEU A 423 -3.15 -5.06 9.90
C LEU A 423 -4.65 -5.38 9.93
N ALA A 424 -4.97 -6.66 9.73
CA ALA A 424 -6.34 -7.14 9.74
C ALA A 424 -6.50 -8.15 10.90
N PRO A 425 -7.00 -7.73 12.09
CA PRO A 425 -7.26 -8.66 13.18
C PRO A 425 -8.31 -9.70 12.73
N SER A 426 -7.93 -10.97 12.70
CA SER A 426 -8.73 -12.00 12.04
C SER A 426 -10.10 -12.21 12.70
N ARG A 427 -11.22 -12.37 11.97
CA ARG A 427 -11.51 -13.53 11.09
C ARG A 427 -10.87 -13.49 9.68
N LEU A 428 -10.22 -12.39 9.35
CA LEU A 428 -9.49 -12.05 8.12
C LEU A 428 -8.00 -12.44 7.98
N GLY A 429 -7.35 -13.09 8.95
CA GLY A 429 -5.91 -13.38 8.88
C GLY A 429 -5.50 -14.52 7.94
N SER A 430 -6.41 -15.06 7.14
CA SER A 430 -6.09 -16.13 6.19
C SER A 430 -7.00 -16.21 4.96
N GLY A 431 -7.85 -15.20 4.67
CA GLY A 431 -8.89 -15.39 3.65
C GLY A 431 -9.50 -14.18 2.95
N ASP A 432 -9.42 -12.96 3.48
CA ASP A 432 -10.12 -11.86 2.80
C ASP A 432 -9.35 -11.30 1.61
N LEU A 433 -10.11 -11.00 0.55
CA LEU A 433 -9.57 -10.41 -0.65
C LEU A 433 -9.32 -8.93 -0.43
N PHE A 434 -8.19 -8.47 -0.95
CA PHE A 434 -7.86 -7.05 -1.00
C PHE A 434 -7.29 -6.71 -2.36
N SER A 435 -7.41 -5.44 -2.72
CA SER A 435 -6.69 -4.82 -3.82
C SER A 435 -5.80 -3.70 -3.30
N VAL A 436 -4.64 -3.54 -3.94
CA VAL A 436 -3.78 -2.36 -3.79
C VAL A 436 -3.67 -1.71 -5.15
N SER A 437 -4.04 -0.44 -5.23
CA SER A 437 -3.95 0.35 -6.45
C SER A 437 -3.00 1.52 -6.25
N VAL A 438 -2.14 1.77 -7.23
CA VAL A 438 -1.08 2.78 -7.17
C VAL A 438 -1.03 3.53 -8.49
N PRO A 439 -1.04 4.87 -8.49
CA PRO A 439 -0.86 5.64 -9.72
C PRO A 439 0.44 5.25 -10.41
N LEU A 440 0.40 5.00 -11.71
CA LEU A 440 1.55 4.48 -12.46
C LEU A 440 2.77 5.40 -12.35
N SER A 441 2.55 6.72 -12.25
CA SER A 441 3.60 7.72 -12.06
C SER A 441 4.42 7.52 -10.78
N GLU A 442 3.90 6.81 -9.78
CA GLU A 442 4.65 6.49 -8.55
C GLU A 442 5.58 5.28 -8.73
N LEU A 443 5.30 4.39 -9.68
CA LEU A 443 6.10 3.19 -9.97
C LEU A 443 7.06 3.39 -11.15
N ALA A 444 6.66 4.19 -12.13
CA ALA A 444 7.43 4.49 -13.34
C ALA A 444 7.31 5.99 -13.70
N PRO A 445 7.89 6.90 -12.88
CA PRO A 445 7.77 8.34 -13.06
C PRO A 445 8.32 8.85 -14.39
N ASP A 446 9.32 8.17 -14.96
CA ASP A 446 10.00 8.55 -16.20
C ASP A 446 9.44 7.83 -17.44
N SER A 447 8.32 7.12 -17.32
CA SER A 447 7.75 6.38 -18.46
C SER A 447 7.18 7.31 -19.53
N THR A 448 7.56 7.07 -20.78
CA THR A 448 7.09 7.80 -21.97
C THR A 448 6.25 6.94 -22.91
N ALA A 449 5.85 5.74 -22.46
CA ALA A 449 5.11 4.79 -23.28
C ALA A 449 3.70 5.30 -23.64
N ASP A 450 3.23 5.00 -24.85
CA ASP A 450 1.84 5.24 -25.24
C ASP A 450 0.94 4.17 -24.63
N LEU A 451 0.41 4.47 -23.45
CA LEU A 451 -0.41 3.54 -22.68
C LEU A 451 -1.76 3.26 -23.33
N TYR A 452 -2.31 4.20 -24.12
CA TYR A 452 -3.59 3.99 -24.80
C TYR A 452 -3.45 3.00 -25.94
N GLU A 453 -2.39 3.12 -26.74
CA GLU A 453 -2.09 2.18 -27.81
C GLU A 453 -1.89 0.78 -27.25
N LEU A 454 -1.06 0.64 -26.21
CA LEU A 454 -0.84 -0.63 -25.52
C LEU A 454 -2.15 -1.20 -24.96
N ALA A 455 -2.98 -0.39 -24.32
CA ALA A 455 -4.25 -0.84 -23.77
C ALA A 455 -5.24 -1.31 -24.85
N ALA A 456 -5.28 -0.62 -26.01
CA ALA A 456 -6.14 -0.95 -27.13
C ALA A 456 -5.74 -2.26 -27.84
N SER A 457 -4.44 -2.56 -27.89
CA SER A 457 -3.93 -3.82 -28.45
C SER A 457 -3.84 -4.97 -27.43
N GLY A 458 -4.19 -4.73 -26.16
CA GLY A 458 -3.99 -5.70 -25.08
C GLY A 458 -2.51 -5.98 -24.78
N GLY A 459 -1.63 -5.02 -25.06
CA GLY A 459 -0.19 -5.09 -24.86
C GLY A 459 0.27 -4.99 -23.41
N GLU A 460 1.59 -5.08 -23.23
CA GLU A 460 2.26 -5.03 -21.93
C GLU A 460 3.34 -3.94 -21.89
N ILE A 461 3.69 -3.48 -20.69
CA ILE A 461 4.78 -2.54 -20.44
C ILE A 461 5.74 -3.10 -19.40
N ASP A 462 7.05 -2.97 -19.63
CA ASP A 462 8.05 -3.30 -18.64
C ASP A 462 8.16 -2.17 -17.60
N LEU A 463 7.85 -2.46 -16.34
CA LEU A 463 8.04 -1.54 -15.21
C LEU A 463 9.41 -1.76 -14.57
N PRO A 464 10.06 -0.72 -14.00
CA PRO A 464 11.33 -0.86 -13.29
C PRO A 464 11.18 -1.49 -11.89
N VAL A 465 9.96 -1.49 -11.35
CA VAL A 465 9.61 -2.07 -10.05
C VAL A 465 8.24 -2.74 -10.13
N ARG A 466 8.02 -3.74 -9.27
CA ARG A 466 6.73 -4.41 -9.07
C ARG A 466 6.30 -4.30 -7.62
N LEU A 467 4.99 -4.37 -7.40
CA LEU A 467 4.44 -4.57 -6.06
C LEU A 467 4.36 -6.06 -5.76
N GLY A 468 4.72 -6.41 -4.54
CA GLY A 468 4.53 -7.74 -3.99
C GLY A 468 3.69 -7.68 -2.73
N SER A 469 2.97 -8.76 -2.45
CA SER A 469 2.32 -8.94 -1.14
C SER A 469 2.69 -10.27 -0.52
N ARG A 470 2.74 -10.30 0.81
CA ARG A 470 2.92 -11.52 1.60
C ARG A 470 2.13 -11.45 2.88
N THR A 471 1.45 -12.54 3.22
CA THR A 471 0.74 -12.69 4.49
C THR A 471 1.63 -13.35 5.56
N ILE A 472 1.67 -12.77 6.76
CA ILE A 472 2.36 -13.29 7.96
C ILE A 472 1.41 -13.18 9.15
N GLY A 473 0.81 -14.30 9.58
CA GLY A 473 -0.24 -14.25 10.60
C GLY A 473 -1.37 -13.33 10.14
N SER A 474 -1.75 -12.35 10.96
CA SER A 474 -2.78 -11.34 10.67
C SER A 474 -2.27 -10.08 9.93
N ARG A 475 -1.00 -10.06 9.52
CA ARG A 475 -0.37 -8.92 8.82
C ARG A 475 -0.16 -9.26 7.35
N VAL A 476 -0.65 -8.42 6.45
CA VAL A 476 -0.25 -8.45 5.04
C VAL A 476 0.76 -7.34 4.82
N GLU A 477 1.96 -7.72 4.41
CA GLU A 477 3.01 -6.77 4.06
C GLU A 477 2.97 -6.52 2.56
N ILE A 478 3.02 -5.23 2.20
CA ILE A 478 3.09 -4.77 0.82
C ILE A 478 4.47 -4.15 0.58
N VAL A 479 5.11 -4.61 -0.48
CA VAL A 479 6.52 -4.35 -0.75
C VAL A 479 6.70 -3.86 -2.19
N VAL A 480 7.73 -3.07 -2.41
CA VAL A 480 8.25 -2.74 -3.74
C VAL A 480 9.49 -3.59 -3.99
N VAL A 481 9.58 -4.17 -5.18
CA VAL A 481 10.75 -4.97 -5.59
C VAL A 481 11.20 -4.50 -6.97
N ALA A 482 12.51 -4.30 -7.13
CA ALA A 482 13.08 -3.98 -8.42
C ALA A 482 12.94 -5.14 -9.40
N THR A 483 12.60 -4.84 -10.65
CA THR A 483 12.46 -5.85 -11.70
C THR A 483 13.82 -6.10 -12.35
N ASP A 484 14.15 -7.36 -12.52
CA ASP A 484 15.32 -7.80 -13.30
C ASP A 484 14.88 -8.47 -14.62
N GLY A 485 13.57 -8.56 -14.88
CA GLY A 485 13.00 -9.25 -16.04
C GLY A 485 13.15 -10.78 -15.98
N VAL A 486 13.75 -11.30 -14.91
CA VAL A 486 14.20 -12.68 -14.79
C VAL A 486 13.56 -13.29 -13.54
N THR A 487 13.95 -12.85 -12.35
CA THR A 487 13.43 -13.29 -11.06
C THR A 487 12.13 -12.58 -10.70
N VAL A 488 12.04 -11.29 -11.01
CA VAL A 488 10.85 -10.46 -10.84
C VAL A 488 10.46 -9.96 -12.23
N PRO A 489 9.36 -10.46 -12.81
CA PRO A 489 8.92 -10.07 -14.15
C PRO A 489 8.71 -8.57 -14.25
N ALA A 490 9.31 -7.94 -15.26
CA ALA A 490 9.12 -6.52 -15.54
C ALA A 490 7.79 -6.26 -16.28
N SER A 491 7.37 -7.21 -17.12
CA SER A 491 6.21 -7.08 -18.01
C SER A 491 4.90 -7.02 -17.23
N VAL A 492 4.08 -6.02 -17.52
CA VAL A 492 2.78 -5.78 -16.89
C VAL A 492 1.73 -5.51 -17.96
N PRO A 493 0.61 -6.24 -17.98
CA PRO A 493 -0.45 -6.00 -18.95
C PRO A 493 -1.13 -4.66 -18.74
N VAL A 494 -1.46 -3.98 -19.85
CA VAL A 494 -2.15 -2.69 -19.88
C VAL A 494 -3.56 -2.88 -20.43
N ARG A 495 -4.55 -2.27 -19.79
CA ARG A 495 -5.99 -2.47 -20.09
C ARG A 495 -6.75 -1.16 -20.11
N LEU A 496 -7.74 -1.07 -20.99
CA LEU A 496 -8.70 0.04 -20.97
C LEU A 496 -9.76 -0.20 -19.90
N ALA A 497 -10.11 0.86 -19.18
CA ALA A 497 -11.30 0.85 -18.35
C ALA A 497 -12.57 0.92 -19.21
N HIS A 498 -13.57 0.13 -18.89
CA HIS A 498 -14.90 0.19 -19.51
C HIS A 498 -15.85 1.00 -18.65
N PHE A 499 -16.57 1.97 -19.22
CA PHE A 499 -17.53 2.77 -18.45
C PHE A 499 -18.90 2.07 -18.37
N ASP A 500 -19.34 1.74 -17.14
CA ASP A 500 -20.69 1.26 -16.86
C ASP A 500 -21.61 2.45 -16.55
N ALA A 501 -22.36 2.88 -17.57
CA ALA A 501 -23.26 4.03 -17.46
C ALA A 501 -24.42 3.85 -16.47
N ARG A 502 -24.79 2.61 -16.11
CA ARG A 502 -25.88 2.37 -15.15
C ARG A 502 -25.42 2.61 -13.72
N LYS A 503 -24.14 2.29 -13.45
CA LYS A 503 -23.51 2.44 -12.15
C LYS A 503 -22.71 3.73 -12.03
N ASN A 504 -22.51 4.45 -13.13
CA ASN A 504 -21.68 5.65 -13.23
C ASN A 504 -20.23 5.40 -12.75
N VAL A 505 -19.65 4.27 -13.14
CA VAL A 505 -18.28 3.89 -12.75
C VAL A 505 -17.50 3.34 -13.93
N TYR A 506 -16.19 3.54 -13.90
CA TYR A 506 -15.25 2.81 -14.74
C TYR A 506 -14.95 1.45 -14.12
N VAL A 507 -15.02 0.40 -14.92
CA VAL A 507 -14.79 -0.99 -14.55
C VAL A 507 -13.53 -1.49 -15.25
N SER A 508 -12.65 -2.14 -14.49
CA SER A 508 -11.49 -2.87 -15.00
C SER A 508 -11.37 -4.18 -14.21
N GLY A 509 -10.70 -5.19 -14.72
CA GLY A 509 -10.75 -6.51 -14.08
C GLY A 509 -9.60 -7.43 -14.42
N SER A 510 -9.57 -8.54 -13.69
CA SER A 510 -8.71 -9.67 -13.96
C SER A 510 -8.98 -10.26 -15.36
N THR A 511 -7.97 -10.90 -15.95
CA THR A 511 -8.14 -11.68 -17.20
C THR A 511 -8.90 -12.97 -17.03
N VAL A 512 -9.14 -13.38 -15.80
CA VAL A 512 -9.94 -14.56 -15.49
C VAL A 512 -11.40 -14.26 -15.85
N SER A 513 -12.03 -15.15 -16.61
CA SER A 513 -13.48 -15.10 -16.85
C SER A 513 -14.21 -15.07 -15.50
N ASN A 514 -15.09 -14.09 -15.29
CA ASN A 514 -15.73 -13.82 -13.99
C ASN A 514 -14.77 -13.54 -12.83
N GLY A 515 -13.53 -13.14 -13.09
CA GLY A 515 -12.56 -12.78 -12.06
C GLY A 515 -12.92 -11.49 -11.31
N PRO A 516 -12.10 -11.11 -10.32
CA PRO A 516 -12.33 -9.89 -9.56
C PRO A 516 -12.25 -8.66 -10.45
N ILE A 517 -13.16 -7.71 -10.22
CA ILE A 517 -13.23 -6.43 -10.89
C ILE A 517 -12.94 -5.29 -9.91
N ILE A 518 -12.31 -4.25 -10.40
CA ILE A 518 -12.12 -2.98 -9.72
C ILE A 518 -13.01 -1.92 -10.39
N THR A 519 -13.65 -1.10 -9.58
CA THR A 519 -14.50 0.00 -10.04
C THR A 519 -13.97 1.33 -9.54
N TRP A 520 -14.11 2.36 -10.37
CA TRP A 520 -13.65 3.72 -10.10
C TRP A 520 -14.71 4.74 -10.45
N THR A 521 -15.12 5.55 -9.47
CA THR A 521 -15.98 6.70 -9.72
C THR A 521 -15.18 7.80 -10.45
N PRO A 522 -15.68 8.37 -11.56
CA PRO A 522 -15.02 9.47 -12.29
C PRO A 522 -14.72 10.68 -11.41
N LEU A 523 -13.65 11.43 -11.72
CA LEU A 523 -13.42 12.77 -11.18
C LEU A 523 -14.21 13.77 -12.06
N ALA A 524 -15.36 14.22 -11.57
CA ALA A 524 -16.36 15.06 -12.26
C ALA A 524 -17.33 14.31 -13.17
N GLU A 525 -18.63 14.59 -13.01
CA GLU A 525 -19.62 14.27 -14.03
C GLU A 525 -19.37 15.14 -15.26
N PRO A 526 -19.41 14.61 -16.50
CA PRO A 526 -19.35 15.44 -17.67
C PRO A 526 -20.73 16.08 -17.86
N GLN A 527 -21.00 17.21 -17.20
CA GLN A 527 -21.80 18.36 -17.70
C GLN A 527 -21.50 19.64 -16.90
N ASP A 528 -21.25 20.71 -17.66
CA ASP A 528 -21.04 22.13 -17.31
C ASP A 528 -19.64 22.61 -16.82
N PRO A 529 -19.01 23.58 -17.53
CA PRO A 529 -17.75 24.19 -17.12
C PRO A 529 -18.04 25.35 -16.15
N SER A 530 -18.25 25.04 -14.87
CA SER A 530 -18.30 26.06 -13.81
C SER A 530 -17.26 25.79 -12.73
N THR A 531 -16.47 26.82 -12.43
CA THR A 531 -15.25 26.81 -11.61
C THR A 531 -15.51 26.81 -10.10
N GLU A 532 -16.47 26.03 -9.62
CA GLU A 532 -16.73 25.88 -8.19
C GLU A 532 -16.63 24.40 -7.79
N PHE A 533 -15.58 24.06 -7.04
CA PHE A 533 -15.47 22.75 -6.38
C PHE A 533 -16.56 22.64 -5.31
N PRO A 534 -17.40 21.61 -5.43
CA PRO A 534 -17.34 20.57 -4.43
C PRO A 534 -17.03 19.21 -5.09
N LEU A 535 -15.99 18.55 -4.61
CA LEU A 535 -15.78 17.12 -4.87
C LEU A 535 -16.91 16.36 -4.16
N ILE A 536 -18.03 16.13 -4.83
CA ILE A 536 -19.01 15.16 -4.36
C ILE A 536 -18.48 13.79 -4.77
N ASP A 537 -17.72 13.16 -3.88
CA ASP A 537 -17.52 11.72 -3.90
C ASP A 537 -18.84 11.08 -3.45
N THR A 538 -19.34 10.08 -4.19
CA THR A 538 -20.30 9.14 -3.59
C THR A 538 -19.63 8.50 -2.37
N ASP A 539 -20.24 8.62 -1.19
CA ASP A 539 -19.77 8.01 0.06
C ASP A 539 -19.58 6.49 -0.12
N LEU A 540 -18.35 6.08 -0.46
CA LEU A 540 -17.99 4.66 -0.46
C LEU A 540 -17.92 4.19 1.00
N PRO A 541 -18.47 3.01 1.32
CA PRO A 541 -18.40 2.48 2.68
C PRO A 541 -16.94 2.35 3.12
N ILE A 542 -16.61 2.94 4.26
CA ILE A 542 -15.32 2.79 4.92
C ILE A 542 -15.36 1.49 5.74
N TYR A 543 -14.43 0.59 5.46
CA TYR A 543 -14.24 -0.61 6.26
C TYR A 543 -13.32 -0.32 7.45
N GLU A 544 -13.91 -0.17 8.63
CA GLU A 544 -13.23 0.11 9.92
C GLU A 544 -12.47 -1.12 10.49
N GLY A 545 -12.67 -2.33 9.92
CA GLY A 545 -12.14 -3.58 10.46
C GLY A 545 -10.69 -3.90 10.13
N ALA A 546 -10.01 -3.08 9.33
CA ALA A 546 -8.59 -3.24 9.01
C ALA A 546 -7.90 -1.88 8.89
N THR A 547 -6.63 -1.82 9.32
CA THR A 547 -5.85 -0.57 9.32
C THR A 547 -4.64 -0.71 8.42
N VAL A 548 -4.39 0.31 7.59
CA VAL A 548 -3.17 0.41 6.78
C VAL A 548 -2.18 1.33 7.49
N THR A 549 -0.97 0.83 7.71
CA THR A 549 0.12 1.61 8.30
C THR A 549 1.29 1.73 7.31
N PRO A 550 1.91 2.91 7.16
CA PRO A 550 3.15 3.03 6.42
C PRO A 550 4.24 2.18 7.08
N ASP A 551 5.05 1.51 6.28
CA ASP A 551 6.17 0.69 6.73
C ASP A 551 7.44 1.21 6.05
N THR A 552 8.11 2.20 6.65
CA THR A 552 9.40 2.69 6.17
C THR A 552 10.52 1.96 6.91
N GLY A 553 11.32 1.17 6.21
CA GLY A 553 12.65 0.80 6.72
C GLY A 553 13.06 -0.66 6.61
N ARG A 554 12.19 -1.59 6.23
CA ARG A 554 12.64 -2.95 5.94
C ARG A 554 13.16 -3.06 4.51
N ILE A 555 14.47 -2.91 4.37
CA ILE A 555 15.22 -3.26 3.15
C ILE A 555 15.71 -4.69 3.34
N ASP A 556 15.26 -5.60 2.48
CA ASP A 556 15.78 -6.95 2.38
C ASP A 556 16.64 -7.06 1.12
N PRO A 557 17.98 -7.08 1.25
CA PRO A 557 18.89 -7.21 0.11
C PRO A 557 19.01 -8.67 -0.41
N PHE A 558 18.39 -9.64 0.28
CA PHE A 558 18.38 -11.06 -0.09
C PHE A 558 16.98 -11.68 0.09
N PRO A 559 15.94 -11.15 -0.56
CA PRO A 559 14.57 -11.56 -0.28
C PRO A 559 14.28 -12.99 -0.75
N GLU A 560 13.57 -13.75 0.09
CA GLU A 560 12.91 -15.00 -0.31
C GLU A 560 11.67 -14.67 -1.18
N LEU A 561 11.90 -14.35 -2.46
CA LEU A 561 10.86 -13.88 -3.41
C LEU A 561 9.74 -14.90 -3.63
N ASP A 562 10.00 -16.19 -3.42
CA ASP A 562 9.00 -17.26 -3.46
C ASP A 562 7.91 -17.15 -2.38
N ARG A 563 8.04 -16.21 -1.44
CA ARG A 563 7.02 -15.87 -0.44
C ARG A 563 6.09 -14.74 -0.86
N TYR A 564 6.36 -14.10 -1.99
CA TYR A 564 5.61 -12.93 -2.46
C TYR A 564 4.88 -13.25 -3.76
N GLY A 565 3.66 -12.73 -3.87
CA GLY A 565 2.91 -12.75 -5.11
C GLY A 565 3.14 -11.50 -5.92
N PHE A 566 3.50 -11.65 -7.19
CA PHE A 566 3.77 -10.57 -8.13
C PHE A 566 2.74 -10.61 -9.27
N GLY A 567 1.52 -10.16 -8.98
CA GLY A 567 0.41 -10.06 -9.94
C GLY A 567 0.08 -8.61 -10.29
N GLY A 568 -1.00 -8.40 -11.03
CA GLY A 568 -1.57 -7.08 -11.30
C GLY A 568 -1.39 -6.58 -12.73
N PHE A 569 -2.12 -5.51 -13.04
CA PHE A 569 -2.26 -4.91 -14.36
C PHE A 569 -2.38 -3.38 -14.25
N ILE A 570 -2.15 -2.67 -15.35
CA ILE A 570 -2.36 -1.23 -15.46
C ILE A 570 -3.72 -0.99 -16.09
N THR A 571 -4.53 -0.14 -15.45
CA THR A 571 -5.76 0.39 -16.03
C THR A 571 -5.50 1.79 -16.57
N VAL A 572 -5.86 2.00 -17.83
CA VAL A 572 -5.86 3.30 -18.51
C VAL A 572 -7.30 3.77 -18.61
N PHE A 573 -7.56 4.96 -18.07
CA PHE A 573 -8.88 5.59 -18.10
C PHE A 573 -8.91 6.65 -19.19
N PRO A 574 -10.08 6.92 -19.81
CA PRO A 574 -10.25 8.08 -20.70
C PRO A 574 -9.77 9.37 -20.02
N ILE A 575 -9.15 10.27 -20.79
CA ILE A 575 -8.54 11.49 -20.23
C ILE A 575 -9.56 12.37 -19.51
N ASP A 576 -10.80 12.39 -20.02
CA ASP A 576 -11.93 13.13 -19.46
C ASP A 576 -12.44 12.56 -18.12
N SER A 577 -12.00 11.35 -17.72
CA SER A 577 -12.32 10.80 -16.41
C SER A 577 -11.60 11.49 -15.25
N GLY A 578 -10.52 12.22 -15.55
CA GLY A 578 -9.58 12.78 -14.57
C GLY A 578 -8.74 11.76 -13.80
N ILE A 579 -8.98 10.45 -13.96
CA ILE A 579 -8.29 9.39 -13.19
C ILE A 579 -6.95 9.07 -13.87
N PRO A 580 -5.80 9.14 -13.17
CA PRO A 580 -4.52 8.78 -13.76
C PRO A 580 -4.44 7.27 -14.06
N PRO A 581 -3.60 6.85 -15.03
CA PRO A 581 -3.30 5.44 -15.23
C PRO A 581 -2.85 4.80 -13.93
N THR A 582 -3.46 3.68 -13.55
CA THR A 582 -3.32 3.10 -12.22
C THR A 582 -2.93 1.63 -12.32
N PHE A 583 -1.86 1.25 -11.64
CA PHE A 583 -1.47 -0.14 -11.43
C PHE A 583 -2.30 -0.74 -10.30
N THR A 584 -2.95 -1.88 -10.53
CA THR A 584 -3.74 -2.59 -9.52
C THR A 584 -3.22 -4.01 -9.37
N MET A 585 -3.00 -4.43 -8.13
CA MET A 585 -2.79 -5.84 -7.78
C MET A 585 -3.86 -6.32 -6.80
N PHE A 586 -4.25 -7.58 -6.93
CA PHE A 586 -5.07 -8.28 -5.95
C PHE A 586 -4.19 -9.13 -5.03
N ARG A 587 -4.79 -9.63 -3.95
CA ARG A 587 -4.22 -10.73 -3.17
C ARG A 587 -3.71 -11.86 -4.08
N ASP A 588 -2.63 -12.54 -3.70
CA ASP A 588 -2.16 -13.69 -4.47
C ASP A 588 -2.93 -14.95 -4.09
N ARG A 589 -3.58 -15.60 -5.08
CA ARG A 589 -4.29 -16.88 -4.90
C ARG A 589 -3.41 -17.98 -4.31
N ARG A 590 -2.08 -17.93 -4.48
CA ARG A 590 -1.13 -18.88 -3.86
C ARG A 590 -1.10 -18.81 -2.34
N GLN A 591 -1.62 -17.73 -1.76
CA GLN A 591 -1.71 -17.54 -0.32
C GLN A 591 -3.01 -18.08 0.27
N ASP A 592 -3.95 -18.48 -0.58
CA ASP A 592 -5.22 -19.03 -0.15
C ASP A 592 -5.11 -20.55 0.04
N PRO A 593 -5.84 -21.12 1.01
CA PRO A 593 -5.97 -22.55 1.13
C PRO A 593 -6.55 -23.19 -0.14
N GLY A 594 -6.20 -24.44 -0.39
CA GLY A 594 -6.82 -25.20 -1.48
C GLY A 594 -6.47 -26.68 -1.42
N VAL A 595 -7.06 -27.43 -2.34
CA VAL A 595 -6.94 -28.89 -2.38
C VAL A 595 -6.22 -29.32 -3.62
N ALA A 596 -5.22 -30.18 -3.44
CA ALA A 596 -4.48 -30.72 -4.56
C ALA A 596 -5.37 -31.63 -5.42
N SER A 597 -5.38 -31.35 -6.72
CA SER A 597 -6.11 -32.06 -7.77
C SER A 597 -5.14 -32.45 -8.89
N GLY A 598 -5.66 -33.09 -9.95
CA GLY A 598 -4.86 -33.55 -11.07
C GLY A 598 -4.39 -35.01 -10.94
N ALA A 599 -4.15 -35.62 -12.09
CA ALA A 599 -3.71 -37.01 -12.21
C ALA A 599 -2.18 -37.13 -12.08
N GLY A 600 -1.45 -36.10 -12.48
CA GLY A 600 -0.02 -36.20 -12.79
C GLY A 600 0.21 -37.05 -14.05
N GLN A 601 1.47 -37.25 -14.40
CA GLN A 601 1.86 -38.04 -15.57
C GLN A 601 2.69 -39.25 -15.18
N PRO A 602 2.56 -40.39 -15.89
CA PRO A 602 3.47 -41.51 -15.71
C PRO A 602 4.88 -41.09 -16.14
N VAL A 603 5.88 -41.33 -15.30
CA VAL A 603 7.27 -40.97 -15.57
C VAL A 603 8.15 -42.21 -15.44
N SER A 604 9.15 -42.32 -16.31
CA SER A 604 10.13 -43.42 -16.27
C SER A 604 11.50 -42.90 -16.69
N GLY A 605 12.57 -43.56 -16.24
CA GLY A 605 13.94 -43.16 -16.58
C GLY A 605 14.33 -41.80 -15.99
N ASN A 606 15.02 -40.96 -16.79
CA ASN A 606 15.53 -39.66 -16.36
C ASN A 606 14.45 -38.56 -16.38
N TRP A 607 13.49 -38.65 -15.47
CA TRP A 607 12.46 -37.63 -15.25
C TRP A 607 13.05 -36.22 -15.04
N LEU A 608 14.12 -36.12 -14.24
CA LEU A 608 14.72 -34.84 -13.88
C LEU A 608 15.34 -34.11 -15.09
N GLY A 609 15.77 -34.86 -16.12
CA GLY A 609 16.28 -34.28 -17.37
C GLY A 609 15.26 -33.41 -18.11
N ALA A 610 13.97 -33.73 -18.01
CA ALA A 610 12.91 -32.90 -18.58
C ALA A 610 12.78 -31.54 -17.88
N ALA A 611 13.28 -31.38 -16.65
CA ALA A 611 13.23 -30.09 -15.95
C ALA A 611 14.15 -29.02 -16.58
N SER A 612 15.08 -29.41 -17.46
CA SER A 612 15.97 -28.47 -18.17
C SER A 612 15.63 -28.31 -19.65
N THR A 613 14.56 -28.94 -20.17
CA THR A 613 14.21 -28.93 -21.60
C THR A 613 12.69 -28.89 -21.83
N GLY A 614 12.26 -28.51 -23.04
CA GLY A 614 10.84 -28.53 -23.43
C GLY A 614 9.94 -27.69 -22.51
N GLU A 615 8.80 -28.26 -22.11
CA GLU A 615 7.82 -27.64 -21.19
C GLU A 615 8.13 -27.85 -19.70
N GLY A 616 9.30 -28.39 -19.35
CA GLY A 616 9.63 -28.78 -17.99
C GLY A 616 9.11 -30.18 -17.61
N ALA A 617 9.53 -30.67 -16.44
CA ALA A 617 9.18 -32.00 -15.98
C ALA A 617 7.76 -32.02 -15.39
N PRO A 618 6.87 -32.95 -15.79
CA PRO A 618 5.53 -33.06 -15.22
C PRO A 618 5.56 -33.57 -13.78
N ILE A 619 4.49 -33.33 -13.02
CA ILE A 619 4.33 -33.94 -11.70
C ILE A 619 4.14 -35.45 -11.86
N PRO A 620 4.98 -36.31 -11.25
CA PRO A 620 4.83 -37.75 -11.35
C PRO A 620 3.49 -38.25 -10.77
N MET A 621 2.81 -39.15 -11.48
CA MET A 621 1.52 -39.73 -11.07
C MET A 621 1.56 -40.31 -9.65
N GLN A 622 2.60 -41.09 -9.32
CA GLN A 622 2.78 -41.67 -7.99
C GLN A 622 2.95 -40.63 -6.86
N ILE A 623 3.37 -39.41 -7.20
CA ILE A 623 3.40 -38.28 -6.27
C ILE A 623 2.04 -37.61 -6.25
N ALA A 624 1.39 -37.40 -7.39
CA ALA A 624 0.05 -36.84 -7.45
C ALA A 624 -0.98 -37.67 -6.66
N ASP A 625 -0.92 -39.00 -6.71
CA ASP A 625 -1.79 -39.89 -5.93
C ASP A 625 -1.67 -39.67 -4.41
N LYS A 626 -0.47 -39.32 -3.92
CA LYS A 626 -0.25 -39.00 -2.49
C LYS A 626 -0.81 -37.64 -2.08
N PHE A 627 -1.19 -36.80 -3.04
CA PHE A 627 -1.60 -35.40 -2.82
C PHE A 627 -3.06 -35.19 -3.16
N ARG A 628 -3.63 -35.95 -4.09
CA ARG A 628 -5.01 -35.81 -4.53
C ARG A 628 -5.98 -35.81 -3.34
N GLY A 629 -6.81 -34.79 -3.26
CA GLY A 629 -7.77 -34.61 -2.18
C GLY A 629 -7.17 -34.10 -0.86
N ARG A 630 -5.85 -33.87 -0.74
CA ARG A 630 -5.25 -33.27 0.46
C ARG A 630 -5.31 -31.75 0.43
N GLU A 631 -5.59 -31.18 1.59
CA GLU A 631 -5.66 -29.74 1.81
C GLU A 631 -4.29 -29.15 2.14
N PHE A 632 -4.06 -27.95 1.62
CA PHE A 632 -2.91 -27.13 1.91
C PHE A 632 -3.37 -25.72 2.26
N SER A 633 -2.78 -25.13 3.30
CA SER A 633 -3.09 -23.76 3.73
C SER A 633 -2.51 -22.68 2.81
N SER A 634 -1.61 -23.05 1.90
CA SER A 634 -0.99 -22.18 0.89
C SER A 634 -0.20 -23.02 -0.12
N PHE A 635 0.11 -22.46 -1.29
CA PHE A 635 0.97 -23.12 -2.27
C PHE A 635 2.38 -23.36 -1.72
N LYS A 636 2.85 -22.53 -0.78
CA LYS A 636 4.11 -22.78 -0.06
C LYS A 636 4.04 -24.06 0.77
N ALA A 637 2.92 -24.30 1.47
CA ALA A 637 2.72 -25.55 2.22
C ALA A 637 2.70 -26.75 1.28
N PHE A 638 2.02 -26.64 0.14
CA PHE A 638 2.03 -27.63 -0.94
C PHE A 638 3.46 -27.93 -1.41
N ARG A 639 4.23 -26.92 -1.85
CA ARG A 639 5.59 -27.10 -2.36
C ARG A 639 6.53 -27.77 -1.35
N ARG A 640 6.42 -27.42 -0.07
CA ARG A 640 7.20 -28.04 1.01
C ARG A 640 6.86 -29.52 1.17
N ALA A 641 5.58 -29.87 1.12
CA ALA A 641 5.14 -31.25 1.16
C ALA A 641 5.58 -32.00 -0.10
N PHE A 642 5.45 -31.39 -1.28
CA PHE A 642 5.84 -31.94 -2.57
C PHE A 642 7.31 -32.37 -2.57
N TRP A 643 8.23 -31.47 -2.20
CA TRP A 643 9.66 -31.81 -2.16
C TRP A 643 9.99 -32.90 -1.15
N LYS A 644 9.27 -32.95 -0.02
CA LYS A 644 9.41 -34.06 0.92
C LYS A 644 9.00 -35.39 0.30
N ALA A 645 7.84 -35.43 -0.35
CA ALA A 645 7.33 -36.65 -0.98
C ALA A 645 8.25 -37.14 -2.11
N MET A 646 8.82 -36.20 -2.90
CA MET A 646 9.85 -36.51 -3.90
C MET A 646 11.10 -37.11 -3.25
N GLY A 647 11.53 -36.58 -2.11
CA GLY A 647 12.71 -37.08 -1.37
C GLY A 647 12.51 -38.40 -0.64
N ASP A 648 11.26 -38.76 -0.34
CA ASP A 648 10.87 -40.04 0.27
C ASP A 648 10.62 -41.15 -0.77
N ASP A 649 10.57 -40.80 -2.06
CA ASP A 649 10.42 -41.75 -3.16
C ASP A 649 11.80 -42.14 -3.70
N ASP A 650 12.23 -43.38 -3.48
CA ASP A 650 13.57 -43.82 -3.87
C ASP A 650 13.79 -43.84 -5.39
N SER A 651 12.74 -44.08 -6.18
CA SER A 651 12.82 -44.12 -7.65
C SER A 651 13.05 -42.74 -8.27
N LEU A 652 12.46 -41.70 -7.67
CA LEU A 652 12.59 -40.31 -8.11
C LEU A 652 13.79 -39.62 -7.46
N SER A 653 13.97 -39.80 -6.14
CA SER A 653 15.05 -39.17 -5.40
C SER A 653 16.43 -39.68 -5.80
N GLY A 654 16.53 -40.90 -6.35
CA GLY A 654 17.77 -41.49 -6.86
C GLY A 654 18.48 -40.66 -7.94
N GLN A 655 17.75 -39.78 -8.63
CA GLN A 655 18.30 -38.86 -9.64
C GLN A 655 19.01 -37.64 -9.03
N PHE A 656 18.93 -37.47 -7.70
CA PHE A 656 19.53 -36.36 -6.95
C PHE A 656 20.73 -36.81 -6.13
N THR A 657 21.71 -35.92 -5.97
CA THR A 657 22.85 -36.15 -5.07
C THR A 657 22.40 -36.30 -3.61
N LYS A 658 23.24 -36.91 -2.76
CA LYS A 658 22.93 -37.11 -1.33
C LYS A 658 22.54 -35.80 -0.61
N LEU A 659 23.22 -34.69 -0.90
CA LEU A 659 22.92 -33.37 -0.33
C LEU A 659 21.54 -32.86 -0.78
N ARG A 660 21.22 -32.96 -2.07
CA ARG A 660 19.91 -32.54 -2.61
C ARG A 660 18.76 -33.40 -2.08
N ARG A 661 19.01 -34.70 -1.85
CA ARG A 661 18.04 -35.57 -1.16
C ARG A 661 17.80 -35.15 0.28
N MET A 662 18.83 -34.68 0.98
CA MET A 662 18.71 -34.14 2.34
C MET A 662 17.86 -32.87 2.36
N ASP A 663 18.08 -31.95 1.42
CA ASP A 663 17.23 -30.74 1.26
C ASP A 663 15.75 -31.13 1.11
N MET A 664 15.46 -32.06 0.20
CA MET A 664 14.10 -32.56 -0.04
C MET A 664 13.48 -33.17 1.22
N LYS A 665 14.21 -34.01 1.95
CA LYS A 665 13.74 -34.58 3.24
C LYS A 665 13.45 -33.51 4.29
N HIS A 666 14.18 -32.38 4.26
CA HIS A 666 13.91 -31.19 5.07
C HIS A 666 12.86 -30.25 4.49
N ARG A 667 12.10 -30.69 3.48
CA ARG A 667 11.01 -29.94 2.84
C ARG A 667 11.50 -28.72 2.03
N LEU A 668 12.72 -28.77 1.54
CA LEU A 668 13.34 -27.71 0.73
C LEU A 668 13.46 -28.15 -0.73
N ALA A 669 13.33 -27.19 -1.65
CA ALA A 669 13.61 -27.44 -3.06
C ALA A 669 15.11 -27.75 -3.25
N PRO A 670 15.47 -28.80 -3.98
CA PRO A 670 16.86 -29.14 -4.26
C PRO A 670 17.50 -28.12 -5.21
N ALA A 671 18.82 -27.96 -5.12
CA ALA A 671 19.57 -27.15 -6.08
C ALA A 671 19.58 -27.79 -7.49
N ALA A 672 19.40 -26.97 -8.53
CA ALA A 672 19.60 -27.34 -9.94
C ALA A 672 21.10 -27.56 -10.23
N LEU A 673 21.41 -28.14 -11.40
CA LEU A 673 22.79 -28.26 -11.87
C LEU A 673 23.39 -26.87 -12.11
N PRO A 674 24.68 -26.63 -11.79
CA PRO A 674 25.30 -25.30 -11.90
C PRO A 674 25.08 -24.61 -13.25
N GLN A 675 25.09 -25.37 -14.35
CA GLN A 675 24.85 -24.87 -15.72
C GLN A 675 23.42 -24.38 -16.00
N ASP A 676 22.46 -24.80 -15.18
CA ASP A 676 21.04 -24.46 -15.28
C ASP A 676 20.59 -23.46 -14.20
N GLN A 677 21.54 -22.98 -13.38
CA GLN A 677 21.32 -21.90 -12.42
C GLN A 677 21.48 -20.54 -13.12
N VAL A 678 20.70 -19.55 -12.69
CA VAL A 678 20.82 -18.17 -13.21
C VAL A 678 20.86 -17.19 -12.05
N GLY A 679 21.99 -16.51 -11.90
CA GLY A 679 22.22 -15.61 -10.77
C GLY A 679 22.04 -16.33 -9.43
N ARG A 680 21.12 -15.83 -8.60
CA ARG A 680 20.78 -16.43 -7.30
C ARG A 680 19.65 -17.46 -7.36
N ARG A 681 19.01 -17.64 -8.53
CA ARG A 681 18.03 -18.70 -8.74
C ARG A 681 18.79 -19.99 -9.00
N ILE A 682 19.00 -20.74 -7.93
CA ILE A 682 19.81 -21.96 -7.94
C ILE A 682 19.00 -23.24 -7.68
N LYS A 683 17.72 -23.12 -7.30
CA LYS A 683 16.85 -24.25 -6.91
C LYS A 683 15.87 -24.57 -8.03
N TYR A 684 15.43 -25.82 -8.11
CA TYR A 684 14.30 -26.16 -8.97
C TYR A 684 13.03 -25.42 -8.54
N GLU A 685 12.22 -25.04 -9.52
CA GLU A 685 11.03 -24.22 -9.37
C GLU A 685 9.80 -24.97 -9.87
N ILE A 686 8.64 -24.66 -9.30
CA ILE A 686 7.36 -25.23 -9.74
C ILE A 686 6.62 -24.12 -10.50
N HIS A 687 6.49 -24.31 -11.81
CA HIS A 687 5.84 -23.44 -12.77
C HIS A 687 4.37 -23.84 -12.97
N HIS A 688 3.49 -22.86 -13.20
CA HIS A 688 2.10 -23.08 -13.61
C HIS A 688 2.00 -22.92 -15.13
N ILE A 689 1.51 -23.93 -15.86
CA ILE A 689 1.41 -23.93 -17.33
C ILE A 689 0.44 -22.85 -17.79
N ASN A 690 -0.81 -22.93 -17.32
CA ASN A 690 -1.74 -21.83 -17.37
C ASN A 690 -1.43 -20.91 -16.18
N PRO A 691 -0.99 -19.66 -16.41
CA PRO A 691 -0.67 -18.74 -15.34
C PRO A 691 -1.89 -18.48 -14.44
N ILE A 692 -1.65 -18.36 -13.14
CA ILE A 692 -2.72 -18.06 -12.16
C ILE A 692 -3.44 -16.76 -12.48
N GLY A 693 -2.72 -15.75 -12.98
CA GLY A 693 -3.31 -14.48 -13.42
C GLY A 693 -4.28 -14.63 -14.60
N ALA A 694 -4.09 -15.65 -15.44
CA ALA A 694 -4.97 -16.00 -16.55
C ALA A 694 -6.03 -17.06 -16.17
N GLY A 695 -6.17 -17.36 -14.88
CA GLY A 695 -7.20 -18.28 -14.37
C GLY A 695 -6.71 -19.70 -14.18
N GLY A 696 -5.40 -19.92 -14.26
CA GLY A 696 -4.82 -21.22 -13.97
C GLY A 696 -5.06 -21.67 -12.53
N GLU A 697 -5.45 -22.93 -12.39
CA GLU A 697 -5.65 -23.59 -11.10
C GLU A 697 -4.35 -23.64 -10.29
N VAL A 698 -4.42 -23.27 -9.01
CA VAL A 698 -3.23 -23.13 -8.15
C VAL A 698 -2.67 -24.48 -7.73
N TYR A 699 -3.56 -25.44 -7.42
CA TYR A 699 -3.23 -26.74 -6.82
C TYR A 699 -3.47 -27.93 -7.74
N ASP A 700 -3.88 -27.68 -8.99
CA ASP A 700 -3.98 -28.73 -10.01
C ASP A 700 -2.58 -29.14 -10.46
N MET A 701 -2.18 -30.35 -10.11
CA MET A 701 -0.86 -30.90 -10.43
C MET A 701 -0.65 -31.13 -11.93
N ASP A 702 -1.72 -31.18 -12.73
CA ASP A 702 -1.61 -31.26 -14.19
C ASP A 702 -1.21 -29.90 -14.79
N ASN A 703 -1.61 -28.81 -14.12
CA ASN A 703 -1.18 -27.45 -14.39
C ASN A 703 0.24 -27.12 -13.88
N LEU A 704 0.94 -28.05 -13.21
CA LEU A 704 2.27 -27.81 -12.65
C LEU A 704 3.40 -28.47 -13.44
N ARG A 705 4.55 -27.80 -13.50
CA ARG A 705 5.81 -28.32 -14.06
C ARG A 705 7.00 -27.99 -13.16
N VAL A 706 7.91 -28.94 -12.98
CA VAL A 706 9.21 -28.71 -12.33
C VAL A 706 10.20 -28.24 -13.39
N MET A 707 10.78 -27.07 -13.18
CA MET A 707 11.75 -26.46 -14.10
C MET A 707 13.03 -26.08 -13.38
N THR A 708 14.13 -26.07 -14.13
CA THR A 708 15.33 -25.36 -13.72
C THR A 708 15.14 -23.86 -13.87
N PRO A 709 15.88 -23.05 -13.10
CA PRO A 709 15.85 -21.60 -13.23
C PRO A 709 16.05 -21.13 -14.67
N LYS A 710 17.06 -21.67 -15.36
CA LYS A 710 17.37 -21.31 -16.74
C LYS A 710 16.21 -21.59 -17.70
N LEU A 711 15.58 -22.76 -17.61
CA LEU A 711 14.43 -23.10 -18.44
C LEU A 711 13.25 -22.17 -18.15
N HIS A 712 12.92 -22.00 -16.86
CA HIS A 712 11.81 -21.15 -16.43
C HIS A 712 11.93 -19.71 -16.98
N ILE A 713 13.15 -19.16 -16.98
CA ILE A 713 13.41 -17.82 -17.54
C ILE A 713 13.20 -17.82 -19.05
N SER A 714 13.74 -18.82 -19.76
CA SER A 714 13.62 -18.89 -21.21
C SER A 714 12.18 -18.99 -21.69
N THR A 715 11.33 -19.70 -20.95
CA THR A 715 9.89 -19.82 -21.23
C THR A 715 9.20 -18.45 -21.19
N HIS A 716 9.53 -17.60 -20.22
CA HIS A 716 8.94 -16.26 -20.12
C HIS A 716 9.61 -15.21 -21.01
N SER A 717 10.85 -15.43 -21.48
CA SER A 717 11.50 -14.51 -22.42
C SER A 717 11.08 -14.76 -23.87
N ASN A 718 10.82 -16.01 -24.26
CA ASN A 718 10.48 -16.35 -25.65
C ASN A 718 9.04 -16.00 -26.05
N ILE A 719 8.13 -15.87 -25.08
CA ILE A 719 6.76 -15.39 -25.32
C ILE A 719 6.74 -13.92 -25.82
N LYS A 720 7.83 -13.15 -25.61
CA LYS A 720 7.96 -11.77 -26.11
C LYS A 720 8.29 -11.66 -27.62
N GLY A 721 8.40 -12.77 -28.35
CA GLY A 721 8.96 -12.80 -29.72
C GLY A 721 8.11 -13.45 -30.81
N GLU A 722 6.85 -13.84 -30.54
CA GLU A 722 5.91 -14.34 -31.56
C GLU A 722 4.80 -13.33 -31.90
#